data_AF-A0A9J6NYB7-F1
#
_entry.id   AF-A0A9J6NYB7-F1
#
_cell.length_a   1.000
_cell.length_b   1.000
_cell.length_c   1.000
_cell.angle_alpha   90.00
_cell.angle_beta   90.00
_cell.angle_gamma   90.00
#
_symmetry.space_group_name_H-M   'P 1'
#
loop_
_entity.id
_entity.type
_entity.pdbx_description
1 polymer ?
#
loop_
_entity_poly.entity_id
_entity_poly.type
_entity_poly.pdbx_seq_one_letter_code
_entity_poly.pdbx_strand_id
1 'polypeptide(L)'
;MAIINFRKKENKEISEKVGLREFENHNNRLRKLINKQKSQSIMTERILKEAEDAIASTEVLLKSVQEINMQMEKHSENIDKTINVSSEVGTFSEVVCASVEESMGVVEESLNKAEEGKRSLDAIMESFLNIKHTVENMSSAMNKLSEKSNEIKGIVDIIKQISKTTHLLSLNANIEAARAGEAGRGFTIVAQEVKKLANSSSESADNINSIIDEMAKVTNETLNIVENGVQTVEESALAVEKSGIAFGDIMTSIEKTKNISNQINQVMNEQADKNQYMMTVVDDMVKVSDMVKVFNENISINADKQKAVLNILESAIKNLSEMSENSIGDSSNEKSKFRIALDKPSTFDPAMITDDAEAKISAPIHIGLTQFGIGTEVVGAIARTWHIEEDNLTWNFKLRKNMKFHNGKNITADDVKFSFERVLSKKLNSPNRWFLEMIEGADEYFKGKAASVSGIKVEGKYNIKIKLKYAYNMFINNLANCSCSIIPKEDGNSKKVGCVGAGAFKFVSMTEDGLILEKFEEYSLGQALIDRIEIYFEEEKILEKFIDGKFDYIEVNKNNVEKLENQGYKTQKVECVGARFLAFNFKNSNPVVQNKVVRQAINYCVDRERIIKEAFGGMELISRGAFPNSLTNYRTKAYEKKIKKAKDLMKASGINCGTLTMYISSGDKKHEKISEILKENLKEIGIKVKTCEVKGDYFDKSFSNSNCDLFLYGWIGDSGTSDNFIQPLIDKGSVMNYGKYHNQQILEMLEEARKTKNPYKYNELMNDIESRIIDDAPWIFLSTICSSYAIKKNIKGLKVHPLEIVEFNDIWIEE
;
A
#
# COMPACT_ATOMS: atom_id res chain seq x y z
N MET A 1 -72.09 -77.78 -9.36
CA MET A 1 -71.60 -76.82 -8.34
C MET A 1 -70.17 -77.11 -7.83
N ALA A 2 -69.78 -78.36 -7.59
CA ALA A 2 -68.45 -78.69 -7.03
C ALA A 2 -67.24 -78.19 -7.86
N ILE A 3 -67.29 -78.27 -9.19
CA ILE A 3 -66.19 -77.85 -10.09
C ILE A 3 -65.98 -76.32 -10.10
N ILE A 4 -67.05 -75.54 -9.91
CA ILE A 4 -67.00 -74.07 -9.86
C ILE A 4 -66.37 -73.61 -8.53
N ASN A 5 -66.65 -74.31 -7.43
CA ASN A 5 -66.03 -74.03 -6.14
C ASN A 5 -64.55 -74.40 -6.10
N PHE A 6 -64.12 -75.45 -6.81
CA PHE A 6 -62.70 -75.82 -6.90
C PHE A 6 -61.88 -74.77 -7.68
N ARG A 7 -62.36 -74.33 -8.84
CA ARG A 7 -61.71 -73.25 -9.63
C ARG A 7 -61.68 -71.90 -8.91
N LYS A 8 -62.70 -71.56 -8.12
CA LYS A 8 -62.68 -70.35 -7.27
C LYS A 8 -61.63 -70.46 -6.14
N LYS A 9 -61.40 -71.65 -5.61
CA LYS A 9 -60.40 -71.90 -4.56
C LYS A 9 -58.97 -71.86 -5.13
N GLU A 10 -58.73 -72.47 -6.29
CA GLU A 10 -57.46 -72.36 -7.03
C GLU A 10 -57.14 -70.93 -7.45
N ASN A 11 -58.09 -70.18 -8.02
CA ASN A 11 -57.86 -68.77 -8.39
C ASN A 11 -57.59 -67.88 -7.17
N LYS A 12 -58.18 -68.19 -6.01
CA LYS A 12 -57.91 -67.48 -4.75
C LYS A 12 -56.50 -67.81 -4.23
N GLU A 13 -56.09 -69.07 -4.26
CA GLU A 13 -54.72 -69.48 -3.90
C GLU A 13 -53.65 -68.92 -4.86
N ILE A 14 -53.95 -68.81 -6.15
CA ILE A 14 -53.05 -68.18 -7.14
C ILE A 14 -52.97 -66.68 -6.91
N SER A 15 -54.10 -65.99 -6.67
CA SER A 15 -54.14 -64.57 -6.31
C SER A 15 -53.39 -64.28 -5.01
N GLU A 16 -53.51 -65.13 -3.99
CA GLU A 16 -52.79 -65.00 -2.72
C GLU A 16 -51.28 -65.24 -2.91
N LYS A 17 -50.86 -66.22 -3.74
CA LYS A 17 -49.45 -66.45 -4.07
C LYS A 17 -48.82 -65.34 -4.92
N VAL A 18 -49.57 -64.75 -5.85
CA VAL A 18 -49.13 -63.59 -6.65
C VAL A 18 -48.99 -62.36 -5.75
N GLY A 19 -49.97 -62.10 -4.87
CA GLY A 19 -49.90 -61.01 -3.89
C GLY A 19 -48.75 -61.17 -2.88
N LEU A 20 -48.46 -62.39 -2.43
CA LEU A 20 -47.31 -62.69 -1.57
C LEU A 20 -45.97 -62.44 -2.29
N ARG A 21 -45.85 -62.84 -3.57
CA ARG A 21 -44.65 -62.56 -4.38
C ARG A 21 -44.46 -61.06 -4.65
N GLU A 22 -45.53 -60.33 -4.93
CA GLU A 22 -45.49 -58.88 -5.11
C GLU A 22 -45.10 -58.18 -3.81
N PHE A 23 -45.63 -58.62 -2.67
CA PHE A 23 -45.27 -58.13 -1.35
C PHE A 23 -43.80 -58.42 -0.96
N GLU A 24 -43.30 -59.62 -1.23
CA GLU A 24 -41.88 -59.96 -1.03
C GLU A 24 -40.95 -59.16 -1.95
N ASN A 25 -41.34 -58.98 -3.22
CA ASN A 25 -40.59 -58.14 -4.16
C ASN A 25 -40.58 -56.67 -3.73
N HIS A 26 -41.71 -56.15 -3.25
CA HIS A 26 -41.83 -54.80 -2.72
C HIS A 26 -40.97 -54.62 -1.46
N ASN A 27 -41.03 -55.54 -0.50
CA ASN A 27 -40.17 -55.52 0.69
C ASN A 27 -38.67 -55.63 0.36
N ASN A 28 -38.30 -56.44 -0.64
CA ASN A 28 -36.92 -56.51 -1.10
C ASN A 28 -36.46 -55.22 -1.78
N ARG A 29 -37.34 -54.54 -2.53
CA ARG A 29 -37.07 -53.20 -3.09
C ARG A 29 -36.90 -52.16 -1.98
N LEU A 30 -37.79 -52.13 -1.00
CA LEU A 30 -37.70 -51.27 0.19
C LEU A 30 -36.39 -51.49 0.95
N ARG A 31 -36.01 -52.73 1.25
CA ARG A 31 -34.73 -53.04 1.92
C ARG A 31 -33.53 -52.57 1.11
N LYS A 32 -33.54 -52.73 -0.22
CA LYS A 32 -32.48 -52.22 -1.10
C LYS A 32 -32.43 -50.69 -1.10
N LEU A 33 -33.58 -50.01 -1.12
CA LEU A 33 -33.68 -48.56 -1.04
C LEU A 33 -33.16 -48.03 0.30
N ILE A 34 -33.59 -48.61 1.43
CA ILE A 34 -33.11 -48.25 2.78
C ILE A 34 -31.60 -48.44 2.90
N ASN A 35 -31.05 -49.55 2.39
CA ASN A 35 -29.61 -49.77 2.41
C ASN A 35 -28.85 -48.77 1.54
N LYS A 36 -29.41 -48.39 0.38
CA LYS A 36 -28.84 -47.36 -0.50
C LYS A 36 -28.87 -45.98 0.17
N GLN A 37 -29.99 -45.62 0.78
CA GLN A 37 -30.21 -44.37 1.52
C GLN A 37 -29.26 -44.27 2.73
N LYS A 38 -29.12 -45.34 3.50
CA LYS A 38 -28.13 -45.42 4.60
C LYS A 38 -26.70 -45.27 4.09
N SER A 39 -26.36 -45.90 2.98
CA SER A 39 -25.02 -45.77 2.38
C SER A 39 -24.77 -44.36 1.85
N GLN A 40 -25.79 -43.71 1.27
CA GLN A 40 -25.74 -42.32 0.84
C GLN A 40 -25.55 -41.38 2.04
N SER A 41 -26.31 -41.55 3.12
CA SER A 41 -26.19 -40.76 4.36
C SER A 41 -24.80 -40.85 4.99
N ILE A 42 -24.21 -42.06 5.06
CA ILE A 42 -22.82 -42.24 5.54
C ILE A 42 -21.82 -41.54 4.60
N MET A 43 -22.04 -41.60 3.29
CA MET A 43 -21.17 -40.93 2.32
C MET A 43 -21.29 -39.40 2.42
N THR A 44 -22.49 -38.85 2.57
CA THR A 44 -22.70 -37.41 2.73
C THR A 44 -22.06 -36.89 4.00
N GLU A 45 -22.16 -37.59 5.13
CA GLU A 45 -21.50 -37.21 6.37
C GLU A 45 -19.97 -37.16 6.22
N ARG A 46 -19.39 -38.14 5.49
CA ARG A 46 -17.94 -38.14 5.19
C ARG A 46 -17.52 -36.96 4.32
N ILE A 47 -18.24 -36.68 3.24
CA ILE A 47 -17.92 -35.55 2.35
C ILE A 47 -18.11 -34.22 3.09
N LEU A 48 -19.13 -34.11 3.96
CA LEU A 48 -19.36 -32.91 4.78
C LEU A 48 -18.13 -32.62 5.65
N LYS A 49 -17.63 -33.65 6.35
CA LYS A 49 -16.43 -33.51 7.17
C LYS A 49 -15.19 -33.13 6.35
N GLU A 50 -15.01 -33.73 5.17
CA GLU A 50 -13.92 -33.34 4.26
C GLU A 50 -14.06 -31.89 3.77
N ALA A 51 -15.29 -31.40 3.53
CA ALA A 51 -15.54 -30.02 3.17
C ALA A 51 -15.22 -29.06 4.33
N GLU A 52 -15.63 -29.40 5.57
CA GLU A 52 -15.30 -28.63 6.77
C GLU A 52 -13.78 -28.54 7.00
N ASP A 53 -13.06 -29.66 6.88
CA ASP A 53 -11.60 -29.71 7.01
C ASP A 53 -10.90 -28.87 5.91
N ALA A 54 -11.45 -28.88 4.68
CA ALA A 54 -10.96 -28.07 3.57
C ALA A 54 -11.23 -26.56 3.77
N ILE A 55 -12.38 -26.19 4.35
CA ILE A 55 -12.69 -24.79 4.71
C ILE A 55 -11.69 -24.31 5.75
N ALA A 56 -11.49 -25.08 6.83
CA ALA A 56 -10.53 -24.73 7.88
C ALA A 56 -9.10 -24.57 7.32
N SER A 57 -8.68 -25.46 6.42
CA SER A 57 -7.38 -25.36 5.75
C SER A 57 -7.27 -24.10 4.88
N THR A 58 -8.35 -23.72 4.19
CA THR A 58 -8.39 -22.51 3.37
C THR A 58 -8.33 -21.24 4.23
N GLU A 59 -8.94 -21.24 5.42
CA GLU A 59 -8.84 -20.13 6.37
C GLU A 59 -7.42 -19.94 6.92
N VAL A 60 -6.72 -21.04 7.22
CA VAL A 60 -5.30 -20.98 7.61
C VAL A 60 -4.46 -20.39 6.49
N LEU A 61 -4.72 -20.78 5.25
CA LEU A 61 -4.02 -20.23 4.08
C LEU A 61 -4.28 -18.73 3.91
N LEU A 62 -5.52 -18.26 4.06
CA LEU A 62 -5.85 -16.83 4.05
C LEU A 62 -5.12 -16.08 5.18
N LYS A 63 -4.97 -16.66 6.36
CA LYS A 63 -4.18 -16.06 7.44
C LYS A 63 -2.69 -15.99 7.10
N SER A 64 -2.12 -17.00 6.47
CA SER A 64 -0.72 -16.95 6.02
C SER A 64 -0.49 -15.86 4.96
N VAL A 65 -1.44 -15.66 4.05
CA VAL A 65 -1.43 -14.54 3.09
C VAL A 65 -1.41 -13.18 3.82
N GLN A 66 -2.16 -13.03 4.92
CA GLN A 66 -2.12 -11.81 5.76
C GLN A 66 -0.72 -11.55 6.32
N GLU A 67 -0.12 -12.57 6.93
CA GLU A 67 1.20 -12.45 7.54
C GLU A 67 2.26 -12.09 6.51
N ILE A 68 2.21 -12.68 5.30
CA ILE A 68 3.09 -12.32 4.19
C ILE A 68 2.90 -10.85 3.80
N ASN A 69 1.67 -10.37 3.62
CA ASN A 69 1.40 -8.97 3.25
C ASN A 69 1.97 -7.97 4.26
N MET A 70 1.82 -8.23 5.56
CA MET A 70 2.41 -7.39 6.61
C MET A 70 3.95 -7.36 6.54
N GLN A 71 4.58 -8.51 6.26
CA GLN A 71 6.04 -8.56 6.09
C GLN A 71 6.49 -7.82 4.83
N MET A 72 5.70 -7.83 3.76
CA MET A 72 6.00 -7.11 2.52
C MET A 72 6.00 -5.59 2.70
N GLU A 73 5.06 -5.04 3.48
CA GLU A 73 5.06 -3.61 3.80
C GLU A 73 6.32 -3.22 4.59
N LYS A 74 6.67 -4.01 5.61
CA LYS A 74 7.91 -3.83 6.37
C LYS A 74 9.16 -3.96 5.49
N HIS A 75 9.13 -4.87 4.51
CA HIS A 75 10.24 -5.02 3.56
C HIS A 75 10.40 -3.79 2.67
N SER A 76 9.29 -3.22 2.18
CA SER A 76 9.30 -1.96 1.42
C SER A 76 9.91 -0.80 2.22
N GLU A 77 9.55 -0.65 3.48
CA GLU A 77 10.12 0.38 4.36
C GLU A 77 11.65 0.21 4.53
N ASN A 78 12.13 -1.03 4.61
CA ASN A 78 13.58 -1.29 4.72
C ASN A 78 14.32 -1.03 3.40
N ILE A 79 13.68 -1.27 2.26
CA ILE A 79 14.22 -0.91 0.93
C ILE A 79 14.40 0.62 0.87
N ASP A 80 13.39 1.40 1.24
CA ASP A 80 13.46 2.86 1.24
C ASP A 80 14.58 3.40 2.16
N LYS A 81 14.72 2.80 3.35
CA LYS A 81 15.84 3.12 4.26
C LYS A 81 17.20 2.82 3.62
N THR A 82 17.32 1.72 2.88
CA THR A 82 18.56 1.33 2.21
C THR A 82 18.91 2.28 1.06
N ILE A 83 17.90 2.75 0.31
CA ILE A 83 18.07 3.79 -0.72
C ILE A 83 18.65 5.07 -0.10
N ASN A 84 18.05 5.54 1.00
CA ASN A 84 18.50 6.76 1.68
C ASN A 84 19.95 6.63 2.18
N VAL A 85 20.29 5.53 2.85
CA VAL A 85 21.66 5.27 3.32
C VAL A 85 22.65 5.18 2.16
N SER A 86 22.28 4.53 1.05
CA SER A 86 23.16 4.43 -0.12
C SER A 86 23.40 5.79 -0.78
N SER A 87 22.39 6.66 -0.81
CA SER A 87 22.53 8.06 -1.27
C SER A 87 23.49 8.85 -0.38
N GLU A 88 23.36 8.73 0.94
CA GLU A 88 24.28 9.34 1.91
C GLU A 88 25.72 8.83 1.72
N VAL A 89 25.92 7.53 1.53
CA VAL A 89 27.25 6.95 1.26
C VAL A 89 27.86 7.49 -0.03
N GLY A 90 27.06 7.68 -1.08
CA GLY A 90 27.50 8.27 -2.34
C GLY A 90 27.99 9.71 -2.15
N THR A 91 27.16 10.57 -1.54
CA THR A 91 27.53 11.97 -1.26
C THR A 91 28.74 12.08 -0.32
N PHE A 92 28.84 11.21 0.68
CA PHE A 92 29.99 11.17 1.58
C PHE A 92 31.28 10.81 0.83
N SER A 93 31.22 9.85 -0.10
CA SER A 93 32.39 9.46 -0.90
C SER A 93 32.88 10.62 -1.78
N GLU A 94 31.97 11.37 -2.40
CA GLU A 94 32.31 12.57 -3.19
C GLU A 94 33.01 13.64 -2.33
N VAL A 95 32.51 13.89 -1.12
CA VAL A 95 33.12 14.86 -0.19
C VAL A 95 34.51 14.43 0.25
N VAL A 96 34.73 13.15 0.52
CA VAL A 96 36.06 12.63 0.86
C VAL A 96 37.01 12.74 -0.33
N CYS A 97 36.58 12.40 -1.55
CA CYS A 97 37.41 12.57 -2.75
C CYS A 97 37.84 14.03 -2.94
N ALA A 98 36.91 14.98 -2.82
CA ALA A 98 37.23 16.41 -2.90
C ALA A 98 38.23 16.85 -1.81
N SER A 99 38.07 16.35 -0.58
CA SER A 99 38.98 16.65 0.54
C SER A 99 40.38 16.07 0.32
N VAL A 100 40.46 14.90 -0.31
CA VAL A 100 41.74 14.26 -0.70
C VAL A 100 42.42 15.03 -1.81
N GLU A 101 41.68 15.49 -2.83
CA GLU A 101 42.22 16.35 -3.89
C GLU A 101 42.80 17.66 -3.33
N GLU A 102 42.09 18.32 -2.41
CA GLU A 102 42.58 19.49 -1.71
C GLU A 102 43.86 19.18 -0.90
N SER A 103 43.86 18.06 -0.16
CA SER A 103 45.02 17.61 0.61
C SER A 103 46.22 17.33 -0.30
N MET A 104 46.01 16.77 -1.50
CA MET A 104 47.07 16.54 -2.48
C MET A 104 47.68 17.85 -2.98
N GLY A 105 46.85 18.89 -3.18
CA GLY A 105 47.35 20.23 -3.50
C GLY A 105 48.27 20.79 -2.42
N VAL A 106 47.88 20.66 -1.14
CA VAL A 106 48.71 21.09 0.01
C VAL A 106 50.00 20.28 0.13
N VAL A 107 49.94 18.97 -0.14
CA VAL A 107 51.11 18.07 -0.16
C VAL A 107 52.11 18.51 -1.23
N GLU A 108 51.64 18.82 -2.43
CA GLU A 108 52.50 19.28 -3.53
C GLU A 108 53.15 20.64 -3.24
N GLU A 109 52.39 21.59 -2.70
CA GLU A 109 52.94 22.89 -2.28
C GLU A 109 53.98 22.73 -1.16
N SER A 110 53.69 21.88 -0.16
CA SER A 110 54.58 21.62 0.96
C SER A 110 55.88 20.94 0.51
N LEU A 111 55.79 20.01 -0.45
CA LEU A 111 56.95 19.35 -1.04
C LEU A 111 57.85 20.37 -1.74
N ASN A 112 57.26 21.24 -2.57
CA ASN A 112 57.99 22.29 -3.29
C ASN A 112 58.71 23.23 -2.31
N LYS A 113 58.04 23.68 -1.24
CA LYS A 113 58.65 24.53 -0.21
C LYS A 113 59.76 23.82 0.56
N ALA A 114 59.58 22.53 0.87
CA ALA A 114 60.61 21.75 1.55
C ALA A 114 61.85 21.52 0.65
N GLU A 115 61.65 21.27 -0.64
CA GLU A 115 62.73 21.17 -1.63
C GLU A 115 63.50 22.48 -1.78
N GLU A 116 62.79 23.61 -1.88
CA GLU A 116 63.41 24.93 -1.95
C GLU A 116 64.21 25.25 -0.67
N GLY A 117 63.67 24.91 0.50
CA GLY A 117 64.36 25.03 1.78
C GLY A 117 65.63 24.18 1.83
N LYS A 118 65.57 22.92 1.36
CA LYS A 118 66.74 22.04 1.28
C LYS A 118 67.81 22.58 0.33
N ARG A 119 67.43 23.04 -0.88
CA ARG A 119 68.37 23.66 -1.83
C ARG A 119 69.03 24.91 -1.25
N SER A 120 68.28 25.71 -0.51
CA SER A 120 68.81 26.91 0.17
C SER A 120 69.85 26.54 1.24
N LEU A 121 69.61 25.47 2.01
CA LEU A 121 70.56 24.96 2.99
C LEU A 121 71.83 24.38 2.33
N ASP A 122 71.68 23.66 1.22
CA ASP A 122 72.82 23.15 0.46
C ASP A 122 73.72 24.30 -0.04
N ALA A 123 73.13 25.40 -0.53
CA ALA A 123 73.85 26.60 -0.94
C ALA A 123 74.53 27.33 0.24
N ILE A 124 73.89 27.35 1.41
CA ILE A 124 74.49 27.90 2.65
C ILE A 124 75.69 27.03 3.08
N MET A 125 75.57 25.71 3.01
CA MET A 125 76.67 24.79 3.34
C MET A 125 77.88 25.02 2.42
N GLU A 126 77.66 25.17 1.11
CA GLU A 126 78.72 25.51 0.16
C GLU A 126 79.39 26.85 0.51
N SER A 127 78.60 27.85 0.91
CA SER A 127 79.11 29.14 1.37
C SER A 127 79.97 29.01 2.63
N PHE A 128 79.57 28.17 3.60
CA PHE A 128 80.37 27.92 4.80
C PHE A 128 81.69 27.21 4.50
N LEU A 129 81.72 26.27 3.54
CA LEU A 129 82.97 25.65 3.08
C LEU A 129 83.93 26.68 2.47
N ASN A 130 83.40 27.61 1.67
CA ASN A 130 84.18 28.71 1.11
C ASN A 130 84.71 29.67 2.19
N ILE A 131 83.89 29.98 3.21
CA ILE A 131 84.32 30.80 4.35
C ILE A 131 85.41 30.06 5.13
N LYS A 132 85.24 28.76 5.41
CA LYS A 132 86.26 27.94 6.11
C LYS A 132 87.61 28.03 5.41
N HIS A 133 87.65 27.79 4.10
CA HIS A 133 88.86 27.89 3.31
C HIS A 133 89.48 29.30 3.33
N THR A 134 88.65 30.35 3.33
CA THR A 134 89.11 31.74 3.42
C THR A 134 89.75 32.04 4.79
N VAL A 135 89.14 31.57 5.88
CA VAL A 135 89.66 31.74 7.25
C VAL A 135 90.96 30.94 7.44
N GLU A 136 91.06 29.73 6.91
CA GLU A 136 92.28 28.92 6.93
C GLU A 136 93.43 29.60 6.17
N ASN A 137 93.15 30.18 4.99
CA ASN A 137 94.13 30.97 4.24
C ASN A 137 94.58 32.22 5.01
N MET A 138 93.66 32.90 5.69
CA MET A 138 93.95 34.04 6.54
C MET A 138 94.86 33.64 7.72
N SER A 139 94.58 32.49 8.37
CA SER A 139 95.44 31.92 9.40
C SER A 139 96.85 31.64 8.88
N SER A 140 96.97 31.02 7.70
CA SER A 140 98.27 30.76 7.06
C SER A 140 99.04 32.05 6.75
N ALA A 141 98.37 33.07 6.23
CA ALA A 141 98.97 34.37 5.94
C ALA A 141 99.46 35.09 7.20
N MET A 142 98.66 35.07 8.29
CA MET A 142 99.04 35.67 9.57
C MET A 142 100.22 34.95 10.23
N ASN A 143 100.27 33.61 10.14
CA ASN A 143 101.42 32.84 10.62
C ASN A 143 102.70 33.21 9.85
N LYS A 144 102.63 33.35 8.53
CA LYS A 144 103.77 33.83 7.72
C LYS A 144 104.19 35.25 8.08
N LEU A 145 103.23 36.14 8.35
CA LEU A 145 103.51 37.51 8.79
C LEU A 145 104.20 37.54 10.16
N SER A 146 103.78 36.66 11.08
CA SER A 146 104.42 36.47 12.39
C SER A 146 105.87 36.01 12.24
N GLU A 147 106.12 35.03 11.37
CA GLU A 147 107.47 34.54 11.05
C GLU A 147 108.36 35.65 10.47
N LYS A 148 107.87 36.40 9.47
CA LYS A 148 108.61 37.53 8.89
C LYS A 148 108.86 38.67 9.87
N SER A 149 107.92 38.95 10.76
CA SER A 149 108.12 39.95 11.82
C SER A 149 109.24 39.52 12.78
N ASN A 150 109.32 38.23 13.12
CA ASN A 150 110.41 37.68 13.93
C ASN A 150 111.76 37.69 13.21
N GLU A 151 111.80 37.40 11.90
CA GLU A 151 113.03 37.54 11.10
C GLU A 151 113.53 38.99 11.11
N ILE A 152 112.63 39.98 10.93
CA ILE A 152 112.99 41.40 10.97
C ILE A 152 113.53 41.78 12.35
N LYS A 153 112.92 41.28 13.43
CA LYS A 153 113.43 41.49 14.80
C LYS A 153 114.88 41.03 14.95
N GLY A 154 115.22 39.86 14.42
CA GLY A 154 116.59 39.35 14.40
C GLY A 154 117.56 40.24 13.61
N ILE A 155 117.14 40.81 12.48
CA ILE A 155 117.95 41.76 11.69
C ILE A 155 118.17 43.06 12.48
N VAL A 156 117.13 43.58 13.12
CA VAL A 156 117.18 44.81 13.94
C VAL A 156 118.15 44.66 15.11
N ASP A 157 118.15 43.49 15.77
CA ASP A 157 119.11 43.17 16.84
C ASP A 157 120.57 43.18 16.33
N ILE A 158 120.81 42.64 15.13
CA ILE A 158 122.13 42.69 14.47
C ILE A 158 122.51 44.15 14.16
N ILE A 159 121.60 44.97 13.62
CA ILE A 159 121.87 46.39 13.35
C ILE A 159 122.22 47.12 14.64
N LYS A 160 121.51 46.84 15.73
CA LYS A 160 121.79 47.41 17.06
C LYS A 160 123.16 46.97 17.58
N GLN A 161 123.55 45.71 17.35
CA GLN A 161 124.88 45.21 17.69
C GLN A 161 125.99 45.86 16.84
N ILE A 162 125.77 46.00 15.53
CA ILE A 162 126.70 46.69 14.61
C ILE A 162 126.85 48.15 15.01
N SER A 163 125.74 48.84 15.28
CA SER A 163 125.76 50.23 15.77
C SER A 163 126.57 50.35 17.06
N LYS A 164 126.37 49.45 18.03
CA LYS A 164 127.14 49.43 19.29
C LYS A 164 128.64 49.20 19.07
N THR A 165 129.01 48.25 18.21
CA THR A 165 130.41 48.02 17.84
C THR A 165 131.01 49.20 17.08
N THR A 166 130.24 49.82 16.17
CA THR A 166 130.65 51.00 15.41
C THR A 166 130.83 52.20 16.33
N HIS A 167 129.97 52.36 17.33
CA HIS A 167 130.11 53.35 18.39
C HIS A 167 131.42 53.16 19.17
N LEU A 168 131.74 51.92 19.59
CA LEU A 168 132.98 51.57 20.28
C LEU A 168 134.23 51.77 19.41
N LEU A 169 134.18 51.38 18.14
CA LEU A 169 135.25 51.63 17.17
C LEU A 169 135.47 53.13 16.96
N SER A 170 134.39 53.91 16.83
CA SER A 170 134.48 55.37 16.72
C SER A 170 135.05 56.02 17.98
N LEU A 171 134.78 55.45 19.16
CA LEU A 171 135.30 55.92 20.44
C LEU A 171 136.81 55.64 20.54
N ASN A 172 137.24 54.43 20.18
CA ASN A 172 138.65 54.05 20.12
C ASN A 172 139.41 54.88 19.06
N ALA A 173 138.82 55.12 17.89
CA ALA A 173 139.38 55.98 16.86
C ALA A 173 139.49 57.44 17.32
N ASN A 174 138.53 57.95 18.10
CA ASN A 174 138.60 59.28 18.72
C ASN A 174 139.75 59.37 19.74
N ILE A 175 139.95 58.33 20.54
CA ILE A 175 141.03 58.26 21.54
C ILE A 175 142.40 58.25 20.84
N GLU A 176 142.56 57.46 19.77
CA GLU A 176 143.85 57.36 19.07
C GLU A 176 144.14 58.59 18.20
N ALA A 177 143.09 59.23 17.65
CA ALA A 177 143.19 60.55 17.01
C ALA A 177 143.63 61.65 18.01
N ALA A 178 143.20 61.56 19.28
CA ALA A 178 143.65 62.48 20.33
C ALA A 178 145.12 62.24 20.74
N ARG A 179 145.62 60.99 20.67
CA ARG A 179 147.02 60.63 20.93
C ARG A 179 148.00 61.10 19.85
N ALA A 180 147.56 61.19 18.60
CA ALA A 180 148.40 61.57 17.46
C ALA A 180 148.71 63.09 17.35
N GLY A 181 148.24 63.92 18.28
CA GLY A 181 148.54 65.36 18.31
C GLY A 181 148.08 66.13 17.06
N GLU A 182 148.87 67.09 16.58
CA GLU A 182 148.50 67.94 15.42
C GLU A 182 148.19 67.15 14.14
N ALA A 183 148.76 65.96 13.95
CA ALA A 183 148.49 65.09 12.79
C ALA A 183 147.11 64.39 12.84
N GLY A 184 146.48 64.30 14.01
CA GLY A 184 145.22 63.55 14.23
C GLY A 184 143.92 64.35 14.05
N ARG A 185 143.98 65.68 13.92
CA ARG A 185 142.80 66.58 13.92
C ARG A 185 141.73 66.22 12.87
N GLY A 186 142.15 65.82 11.66
CA GLY A 186 141.22 65.40 10.60
C GLY A 186 140.48 64.09 10.93
N PHE A 187 141.13 63.16 11.62
CA PHE A 187 140.55 61.87 12.02
C PHE A 187 139.56 62.01 13.19
N THR A 188 139.74 62.96 14.10
CA THR A 188 138.78 63.26 15.18
C THR A 188 137.39 63.63 14.63
N ILE A 189 137.33 64.43 13.57
CA ILE A 189 136.06 64.84 12.94
C ILE A 189 135.34 63.64 12.35
N VAL A 190 136.05 62.76 11.64
CA VAL A 190 135.48 61.52 11.08
C VAL A 190 135.01 60.59 12.20
N ALA A 191 135.78 60.42 13.27
CA ALA A 191 135.40 59.59 14.41
C ALA A 191 134.16 60.11 15.15
N GLN A 192 134.00 61.43 15.31
CA GLN A 192 132.78 62.02 15.86
C GLN A 192 131.56 61.83 14.95
N GLU A 193 131.74 61.95 13.64
CA GLU A 193 130.65 61.76 12.68
C GLU A 193 130.20 60.28 12.61
N VAL A 194 131.14 59.33 12.69
CA VAL A 194 130.85 57.89 12.79
C VAL A 194 130.14 57.57 14.12
N LYS A 195 130.52 58.22 15.23
CA LYS A 195 129.81 58.06 16.52
C LYS A 195 128.36 58.53 16.42
N LYS A 196 128.14 59.68 15.78
CA LYS A 196 126.82 60.26 15.59
C LYS A 196 125.96 59.36 14.69
N LEU A 197 126.52 58.86 13.59
CA LEU A 197 125.86 57.93 12.69
C LEU A 197 125.53 56.60 13.38
N ALA A 198 126.43 56.07 14.21
CA ALA A 198 126.19 54.89 15.03
C ALA A 198 125.04 55.12 16.01
N ASN A 199 125.02 56.24 16.74
CA ASN A 199 123.92 56.60 17.63
C ASN A 199 122.58 56.71 16.88
N SER A 200 122.54 57.43 15.77
CA SER A 200 121.33 57.53 14.94
C SER A 200 120.88 56.17 14.38
N SER A 201 121.82 55.27 14.09
CA SER A 201 121.51 53.89 13.66
C SER A 201 120.96 53.04 14.81
N SER A 202 121.43 53.25 16.05
CA SER A 202 120.88 52.58 17.24
C SER A 202 119.46 53.05 17.52
N GLU A 203 119.25 54.37 17.49
CA GLU A 203 117.93 54.97 17.74
C GLU A 203 116.91 54.56 16.67
N SER A 204 117.33 54.51 15.40
CA SER A 204 116.49 53.99 14.32
C SER A 204 116.17 52.50 14.50
N ALA A 205 117.13 51.68 14.94
CA ALA A 205 116.91 50.28 15.25
C ALA A 205 115.93 50.10 16.43
N ASP A 206 116.02 50.93 17.47
CA ASP A 206 115.08 50.92 18.60
C ASP A 206 113.65 51.28 18.17
N ASN A 207 113.49 52.29 17.30
CA ASN A 207 112.18 52.65 16.74
C ASN A 207 111.60 51.52 15.88
N ILE A 208 112.40 50.87 15.03
CA ILE A 208 111.95 49.71 14.24
C ILE A 208 111.55 48.55 15.18
N ASN A 209 112.32 48.30 16.23
CA ASN A 209 112.01 47.24 17.19
C ASN A 209 110.66 47.48 17.89
N SER A 210 110.36 48.73 18.26
CA SER A 210 109.06 49.10 18.84
C SER A 210 107.90 48.86 17.87
N ILE A 211 108.08 49.16 16.58
CA ILE A 211 107.07 48.90 15.54
C ILE A 211 106.88 47.39 15.37
N ILE A 212 107.95 46.60 15.39
CA ILE A 212 107.89 45.14 15.25
C ILE A 212 107.21 44.48 16.45
N ASP A 213 107.45 44.97 17.68
CA ASP A 213 106.75 44.47 18.87
C ASP A 213 105.24 44.80 18.82
N GLU A 214 104.86 45.97 18.32
CA GLU A 214 103.46 46.33 18.08
C GLU A 214 102.82 45.46 16.98
N MET A 215 103.53 45.22 15.87
CA MET A 215 103.09 44.31 14.80
C MET A 215 102.90 42.87 15.31
N ALA A 216 103.80 42.37 16.15
CA ALA A 216 103.70 41.04 16.75
C ALA A 216 102.46 40.94 17.65
N LYS A 217 102.17 41.99 18.43
CA LYS A 217 100.95 42.06 19.26
C LYS A 217 99.68 42.02 18.40
N VAL A 218 99.58 42.86 17.37
CA VAL A 218 98.42 42.90 16.46
C VAL A 218 98.26 41.57 15.71
N THR A 219 99.36 40.93 15.31
CA THR A 219 99.33 39.63 14.63
C THR A 219 98.78 38.53 15.55
N ASN A 220 99.20 38.49 16.81
CA ASN A 220 98.67 37.54 17.80
C ASN A 220 97.19 37.78 18.13
N GLU A 221 96.78 39.04 18.30
CA GLU A 221 95.36 39.39 18.48
C GLU A 221 94.53 38.96 17.26
N THR A 222 95.05 39.15 16.04
CA THR A 222 94.39 38.74 14.80
C THR A 222 94.31 37.22 14.67
N LEU A 223 95.37 36.48 15.05
CA LEU A 223 95.36 35.01 15.07
C LEU A 223 94.27 34.45 15.99
N ASN A 224 94.10 35.02 17.18
CA ASN A 224 93.02 34.62 18.10
C ASN A 224 91.63 34.88 17.50
N ILE A 225 91.43 36.00 16.78
CA ILE A 225 90.17 36.29 16.09
C ILE A 225 89.91 35.28 14.96
N VAL A 226 90.94 34.92 14.19
CA VAL A 226 90.87 33.93 13.12
C VAL A 226 90.49 32.56 13.69
N GLU A 227 91.11 32.13 14.78
CA GLU A 227 90.85 30.85 15.44
C GLU A 227 89.40 30.75 15.95
N ASN A 228 88.91 31.80 16.62
CA ASN A 228 87.50 31.91 17.00
C ASN A 228 86.56 31.91 15.78
N GLY A 229 87.01 32.51 14.67
CA GLY A 229 86.29 32.49 13.38
C GLY A 229 86.14 31.08 12.81
N VAL A 230 87.19 30.24 12.87
CA VAL A 230 87.12 28.83 12.45
C VAL A 230 86.08 28.08 13.28
N GLN A 231 86.12 28.20 14.61
CA GLN A 231 85.17 27.53 15.50
C GLN A 231 83.73 27.94 15.19
N THR A 232 83.47 29.24 14.99
CA THR A 232 82.13 29.76 14.68
C THR A 232 81.60 29.22 13.36
N VAL A 233 82.46 29.07 12.35
CA VAL A 233 82.10 28.49 11.04
C VAL A 233 81.78 27.01 11.15
N GLU A 234 82.54 26.25 11.96
CA GLU A 234 82.27 24.83 12.19
C GLU A 234 80.95 24.60 12.95
N GLU A 235 80.69 25.39 13.99
CA GLU A 235 79.42 25.34 14.73
C GLU A 235 78.22 25.70 13.83
N SER A 236 78.40 26.68 12.93
CA SER A 236 77.36 27.09 11.98
C SER A 236 77.13 26.03 10.90
N ALA A 237 78.18 25.38 10.39
CA ALA A 237 78.07 24.28 9.44
C ALA A 237 77.29 23.09 10.04
N LEU A 238 77.59 22.71 11.28
CA LEU A 238 76.85 21.66 11.99
C LEU A 238 75.36 22.00 12.17
N ALA A 239 75.03 23.28 12.42
CA ALA A 239 73.64 23.72 12.54
C ALA A 239 72.88 23.63 11.21
N VAL A 240 73.53 23.96 10.10
CA VAL A 240 72.97 23.84 8.74
C VAL A 240 72.78 22.38 8.36
N GLU A 241 73.74 21.50 8.66
CA GLU A 241 73.63 20.06 8.44
C GLU A 241 72.42 19.46 9.17
N LYS A 242 72.26 19.79 10.47
CA LYS A 242 71.08 19.37 11.25
C LYS A 242 69.78 19.88 10.66
N SER A 243 69.77 21.13 10.17
CA SER A 243 68.61 21.70 9.48
C SER A 243 68.31 20.94 8.18
N GLY A 244 69.34 20.55 7.42
CA GLY A 244 69.21 19.76 6.20
C GLY A 244 68.59 18.38 6.45
N ILE A 245 69.01 17.71 7.53
CA ILE A 245 68.40 16.44 7.99
C ILE A 245 66.91 16.65 8.32
N ALA A 246 66.58 17.70 9.07
CA ALA A 246 65.19 18.02 9.42
C ALA A 246 64.31 18.26 8.19
N PHE A 247 64.81 18.95 7.16
CA PHE A 247 64.10 19.09 5.88
C PHE A 247 63.94 17.75 5.15
N GLY A 248 64.94 16.86 5.22
CA GLY A 248 64.81 15.49 4.70
C GLY A 248 63.72 14.67 5.39
N ASP A 249 63.60 14.79 6.71
CA ASP A 249 62.54 14.15 7.49
C ASP A 249 61.14 14.72 7.16
N ILE A 250 61.05 16.03 6.92
CA ILE A 250 59.83 16.70 6.43
C ILE A 250 59.42 16.14 5.07
N MET A 251 60.35 16.07 4.10
CA MET A 251 60.06 15.51 2.77
C MET A 251 59.56 14.06 2.87
N THR A 252 60.22 13.23 3.68
CA THR A 252 59.80 11.83 3.91
C THR A 252 58.39 11.76 4.51
N SER A 253 58.05 12.67 5.42
CA SER A 253 56.71 12.74 6.03
C SER A 253 55.65 13.18 5.01
N ILE A 254 55.96 14.13 4.13
CA ILE A 254 55.09 14.59 3.04
C ILE A 254 54.83 13.45 2.04
N GLU A 255 55.85 12.67 1.67
CA GLU A 255 55.69 11.50 0.80
C GLU A 255 54.80 10.43 1.43
N LYS A 256 54.90 10.19 2.74
CA LYS A 256 53.98 9.29 3.46
C LYS A 256 52.54 9.80 3.38
N THR A 257 52.31 11.09 3.61
CA THR A 257 50.98 11.70 3.47
C THR A 257 50.44 11.54 2.06
N LYS A 258 51.26 11.77 1.03
CA LYS A 258 50.89 11.54 -0.38
C LYS A 258 50.41 10.11 -0.64
N ASN A 259 51.14 9.12 -0.11
CA ASN A 259 50.79 7.72 -0.25
C ASN A 259 49.47 7.38 0.46
N ILE A 260 49.24 7.91 1.66
CA ILE A 260 47.97 7.75 2.39
C ILE A 260 46.82 8.37 1.61
N SER A 261 46.97 9.59 1.10
CA SER A 261 45.95 10.26 0.28
C SER A 261 45.57 9.43 -0.95
N ASN A 262 46.54 8.86 -1.67
CA ASN A 262 46.29 7.97 -2.80
C ASN A 262 45.51 6.71 -2.39
N GLN A 263 45.86 6.10 -1.24
CA GLN A 263 45.14 4.94 -0.73
C GLN A 263 43.69 5.28 -0.36
N ILE A 264 43.44 6.45 0.27
CA ILE A 264 42.08 6.91 0.58
C ILE A 264 41.28 7.05 -0.71
N ASN A 265 41.85 7.67 -1.75
CA ASN A 265 41.18 7.84 -3.03
C ASN A 265 40.81 6.49 -3.68
N GLN A 266 41.72 5.51 -3.65
CA GLN A 266 41.43 4.16 -4.14
C GLN A 266 40.27 3.50 -3.38
N VAL A 267 40.29 3.57 -2.04
CA VAL A 267 39.22 2.99 -1.20
C VAL A 267 37.88 3.70 -1.46
N MET A 268 37.87 5.02 -1.66
CA MET A 268 36.65 5.75 -1.99
C MET A 268 36.08 5.36 -3.36
N ASN A 269 36.92 5.14 -4.37
CA ASN A 269 36.46 4.64 -5.67
C ASN A 269 35.85 3.22 -5.55
N GLU A 270 36.51 2.32 -4.81
CA GLU A 270 35.96 0.99 -4.54
C GLU A 270 34.64 1.04 -3.73
N GLN A 271 34.52 2.01 -2.81
CA GLN A 271 33.29 2.23 -2.04
C GLN A 271 32.16 2.73 -2.95
N ALA A 272 32.45 3.62 -3.90
CA ALA A 272 31.49 4.11 -4.88
C ALA A 272 30.98 2.96 -5.79
N ASP A 273 31.88 2.11 -6.29
CA ASP A 273 31.51 0.95 -7.11
C ASP A 273 30.61 -0.05 -6.34
N LYS A 274 30.96 -0.34 -5.08
CA LYS A 274 30.14 -1.20 -4.20
C LYS A 274 28.78 -0.59 -3.90
N ASN A 275 28.71 0.74 -3.75
CA ASN A 275 27.45 1.45 -3.53
C ASN A 275 26.56 1.38 -4.78
N GLN A 276 27.12 1.51 -5.98
CA GLN A 276 26.37 1.34 -7.23
C GLN A 276 25.85 -0.09 -7.42
N TYR A 277 26.65 -1.10 -7.04
CA TYR A 277 26.18 -2.48 -6.99
C TYR A 277 25.04 -2.66 -5.98
N MET A 278 25.15 -2.06 -4.78
CA MET A 278 24.08 -2.07 -3.79
C MET A 278 22.77 -1.48 -4.35
N MET A 279 22.85 -0.39 -5.10
CA MET A 279 21.67 0.19 -5.78
C MET A 279 21.04 -0.75 -6.81
N THR A 280 21.85 -1.55 -7.51
CA THR A 280 21.33 -2.59 -8.43
C THR A 280 20.61 -3.70 -7.68
N VAL A 281 21.16 -4.16 -6.54
CA VAL A 281 20.51 -5.15 -5.68
C VAL A 281 19.20 -4.61 -5.11
N VAL A 282 19.17 -3.33 -4.71
CA VAL A 282 17.97 -2.65 -4.22
C VAL A 282 16.88 -2.61 -5.30
N ASP A 283 17.23 -2.30 -6.56
CA ASP A 283 16.29 -2.33 -7.69
C ASP A 283 15.71 -3.74 -7.91
N ASP A 284 16.53 -4.78 -7.82
CA ASP A 284 16.07 -6.17 -7.89
C ASP A 284 15.18 -6.54 -6.71
N MET A 285 15.46 -6.04 -5.50
CA MET A 285 14.59 -6.23 -4.33
C MET A 285 13.22 -5.57 -4.53
N VAL A 286 13.16 -4.39 -5.16
CA VAL A 286 11.88 -3.74 -5.51
C VAL A 286 11.08 -4.62 -6.47
N LYS A 287 11.71 -5.14 -7.53
CA LYS A 287 11.04 -6.03 -8.50
C LYS A 287 10.52 -7.31 -7.86
N VAL A 288 11.33 -7.98 -7.03
CA VAL A 288 10.92 -9.18 -6.29
C VAL A 288 9.77 -8.84 -5.34
N SER A 289 9.85 -7.68 -4.68
CA SER A 289 8.81 -7.23 -3.76
C SER A 289 7.45 -7.10 -4.46
N ASP A 290 7.43 -6.48 -5.63
CA ASP A 290 6.22 -6.32 -6.43
C ASP A 290 5.70 -7.65 -6.99
N MET A 291 6.59 -8.55 -7.41
CA MET A 291 6.20 -9.90 -7.85
C MET A 291 5.52 -10.69 -6.73
N VAL A 292 6.07 -10.66 -5.51
CA VAL A 292 5.48 -11.36 -4.35
C VAL A 292 4.11 -10.80 -4.01
N LYS A 293 3.89 -9.47 -4.11
CA LYS A 293 2.56 -8.86 -3.92
C LYS A 293 1.54 -9.43 -4.90
N VAL A 294 1.85 -9.42 -6.20
CA VAL A 294 0.96 -9.95 -7.26
C VAL A 294 0.67 -11.45 -7.04
N PHE A 295 1.68 -12.23 -6.64
CA PHE A 295 1.49 -13.64 -6.36
C PHE A 295 0.58 -13.86 -5.14
N ASN A 296 0.78 -13.09 -4.08
CA ASN A 296 -0.01 -13.19 -2.85
C ASN A 296 -1.48 -12.77 -3.07
N GLU A 297 -1.72 -11.75 -3.90
CA GLU A 297 -3.06 -11.35 -4.35
C GLU A 297 -3.77 -12.49 -5.10
N ASN A 298 -3.06 -13.14 -6.03
CA ASN A 298 -3.61 -14.29 -6.73
C ASN A 298 -3.91 -15.47 -5.80
N ILE A 299 -3.07 -15.72 -4.78
CA ILE A 299 -3.36 -16.74 -3.76
C ILE A 299 -4.61 -16.36 -2.98
N SER A 300 -4.71 -15.12 -2.48
CA SER A 300 -5.89 -14.65 -1.73
C SER A 300 -7.17 -14.82 -2.53
N ILE A 301 -7.18 -14.34 -3.78
CA ILE A 301 -8.33 -14.42 -4.68
C ILE A 301 -8.75 -15.88 -4.93
N ASN A 302 -7.78 -16.79 -5.11
CA ASN A 302 -8.09 -18.22 -5.32
C ASN A 302 -8.54 -18.91 -4.03
N ALA A 303 -8.01 -18.53 -2.88
CA ALA A 303 -8.43 -19.02 -1.58
C ALA A 303 -9.86 -18.60 -1.25
N ASP A 304 -10.21 -17.34 -1.48
CA ASP A 304 -11.57 -16.83 -1.30
C ASP A 304 -12.55 -17.57 -2.22
N LYS A 305 -12.20 -17.78 -3.50
CA LYS A 305 -13.00 -18.61 -4.43
C LYS A 305 -13.15 -20.04 -3.93
N GLN A 306 -12.07 -20.64 -3.43
CA GLN A 306 -12.11 -22.02 -2.94
C GLN A 306 -13.01 -22.14 -1.71
N LYS A 307 -12.90 -21.20 -0.77
CA LYS A 307 -13.78 -21.12 0.40
C LYS A 307 -15.25 -20.98 -0.01
N ALA A 308 -15.53 -20.08 -0.95
CA ALA A 308 -16.88 -19.88 -1.49
C ALA A 308 -17.48 -21.17 -2.07
N VAL A 309 -16.72 -21.87 -2.91
CA VAL A 309 -17.15 -23.14 -3.51
C VAL A 309 -17.35 -24.23 -2.46
N LEU A 310 -16.49 -24.29 -1.44
CA LEU A 310 -16.64 -25.24 -0.34
C LEU A 310 -17.87 -24.97 0.52
N ASN A 311 -18.23 -23.70 0.76
CA ASN A 311 -19.48 -23.35 1.44
C ASN A 311 -20.72 -23.79 0.63
N ILE A 312 -20.69 -23.59 -0.69
CA ILE A 312 -21.75 -24.09 -1.60
C ILE A 312 -21.85 -25.62 -1.50
N LEU A 313 -20.71 -26.31 -1.51
CA LEU A 313 -20.65 -27.77 -1.39
C LEU A 313 -21.20 -28.24 -0.04
N GLU A 314 -20.79 -27.63 1.06
CA GLU A 314 -21.29 -27.91 2.41
C GLU A 314 -22.81 -27.79 2.46
N SER A 315 -23.35 -26.70 1.90
CA SER A 315 -24.79 -26.49 1.86
C SER A 315 -25.53 -27.50 0.98
N ALA A 316 -24.98 -27.87 -0.18
CA ALA A 316 -25.56 -28.88 -1.04
C ALA A 316 -25.58 -30.26 -0.35
N ILE A 317 -24.54 -30.59 0.42
CA ILE A 317 -24.46 -31.84 1.19
C ILE A 317 -25.50 -31.85 2.33
N LYS A 318 -25.70 -30.73 3.02
CA LYS A 318 -26.77 -30.60 4.03
C LYS A 318 -28.15 -30.86 3.42
N ASN A 319 -28.46 -30.24 2.28
CA ASN A 319 -29.70 -30.50 1.56
C ASN A 319 -29.84 -31.97 1.16
N LEU A 320 -28.78 -32.59 0.65
CA LEU A 320 -28.78 -34.01 0.27
C LEU A 320 -28.99 -34.92 1.48
N SER A 321 -28.44 -34.56 2.65
CA SER A 321 -28.66 -35.29 3.91
C SER A 321 -30.12 -35.24 4.33
N GLU A 322 -30.74 -34.05 4.32
CA GLU A 322 -32.18 -33.88 4.63
C GLU A 322 -33.07 -34.67 3.67
N MET A 323 -32.79 -34.61 2.36
CA MET A 323 -33.50 -35.41 1.36
C MET A 323 -33.37 -36.91 1.65
N SER A 324 -32.18 -37.36 2.06
CA SER A 324 -31.93 -38.76 2.38
C SER A 324 -32.61 -39.22 3.67
N GLU A 325 -33.03 -38.34 4.57
CA GLU A 325 -33.77 -38.73 5.78
C GLU A 325 -35.27 -38.89 5.50
N ASN A 326 -35.82 -38.11 4.56
CA ASN A 326 -37.27 -37.94 4.40
C ASN A 326 -37.87 -38.62 3.16
N SER A 327 -37.06 -39.25 2.30
CA SER A 327 -37.53 -39.90 1.07
C SER A 327 -37.86 -41.39 1.23
N ILE A 328 -39.06 -41.69 1.72
CA ILE A 328 -39.75 -42.97 1.48
C ILE A 328 -41.15 -42.63 0.93
N GLY A 329 -41.20 -42.12 -0.30
CA GLY A 329 -42.44 -41.74 -1.01
C GLY A 329 -42.45 -42.27 -2.45
N ASP A 330 -43.63 -42.66 -2.92
CA ASP A 330 -43.87 -43.16 -4.28
C ASP A 330 -43.84 -41.97 -5.26
N SER A 331 -42.90 -41.97 -6.21
CA SER A 331 -42.72 -40.87 -7.16
C SER A 331 -44.03 -40.58 -7.92
N SER A 332 -44.67 -39.46 -7.62
CA SER A 332 -45.77 -38.95 -8.45
C SER A 332 -45.23 -38.47 -9.81
N ASN A 333 -45.98 -38.72 -10.89
CA ASN A 333 -45.62 -38.30 -12.25
C ASN A 333 -45.88 -36.80 -12.53
N GLU A 334 -46.26 -36.01 -11.53
CA GLU A 334 -46.49 -34.57 -11.69
C GLU A 334 -45.18 -33.79 -11.54
N LYS A 335 -44.96 -32.82 -12.44
CA LYS A 335 -43.82 -31.89 -12.34
C LYS A 335 -43.91 -31.12 -11.01
N SER A 336 -42.80 -31.10 -10.29
CA SER A 336 -42.67 -30.30 -9.06
C SER A 336 -42.76 -28.79 -9.39
N LYS A 337 -43.48 -28.02 -8.57
CA LYS A 337 -43.72 -26.59 -8.83
C LYS A 337 -43.63 -25.74 -7.57
N PHE A 338 -43.04 -24.55 -7.70
CA PHE A 338 -42.95 -23.54 -6.64
C PHE A 338 -43.73 -22.29 -7.04
N ARG A 339 -44.61 -21.82 -6.16
CA ARG A 339 -45.52 -20.70 -6.41
C ARG A 339 -45.19 -19.49 -5.54
N ILE A 340 -44.95 -18.35 -6.17
CA ILE A 340 -44.59 -17.11 -5.49
C ILE A 340 -45.39 -15.93 -6.07
N ALA A 341 -45.74 -14.96 -5.22
CA ALA A 341 -46.32 -13.70 -5.66
C ALA A 341 -45.20 -12.65 -5.77
N LEU A 342 -45.09 -11.98 -6.92
CA LEU A 342 -44.14 -10.89 -7.17
C LEU A 342 -44.83 -9.83 -8.05
N ASP A 343 -44.30 -8.62 -8.04
CA ASP A 343 -44.82 -7.55 -8.89
C ASP A 343 -44.57 -7.85 -10.38
N LYS A 344 -45.44 -7.32 -11.24
CA LYS A 344 -45.32 -7.47 -12.69
C LYS A 344 -44.06 -6.73 -13.18
N PRO A 345 -43.09 -7.42 -13.83
CA PRO A 345 -41.86 -6.76 -14.28
C PRO A 345 -42.16 -5.78 -15.40
N SER A 346 -41.54 -4.60 -15.36
CA SER A 346 -41.61 -3.60 -16.43
C SER A 346 -40.68 -3.95 -17.59
N THR A 347 -39.61 -4.68 -17.30
CA THR A 347 -38.62 -5.17 -18.27
C THR A 347 -38.11 -6.57 -17.90
N PHE A 348 -37.72 -7.34 -18.92
CA PHE A 348 -36.96 -8.58 -18.74
C PHE A 348 -35.46 -8.39 -19.06
N ASP A 349 -35.11 -7.25 -19.63
CA ASP A 349 -33.74 -6.95 -20.04
C ASP A 349 -32.86 -6.73 -18.80
N PRO A 350 -31.91 -7.63 -18.48
CA PRO A 350 -31.09 -7.51 -17.28
C PRO A 350 -30.37 -6.16 -17.19
N ALA A 351 -29.96 -5.59 -18.33
CA ALA A 351 -29.24 -4.32 -18.35
C ALA A 351 -30.11 -3.11 -17.94
N MET A 352 -31.43 -3.27 -17.79
CA MET A 352 -32.37 -2.18 -17.48
C MET A 352 -33.02 -2.33 -16.10
N ILE A 353 -32.77 -3.43 -15.39
CA ILE A 353 -33.39 -3.72 -14.09
C ILE A 353 -32.87 -2.77 -13.02
N THR A 354 -33.77 -2.16 -12.27
CA THR A 354 -33.41 -1.23 -11.17
C THR A 354 -34.11 -1.51 -9.85
N ASP A 355 -35.09 -2.41 -9.83
CA ASP A 355 -35.82 -2.83 -8.63
C ASP A 355 -35.59 -4.30 -8.28
N ASP A 356 -35.91 -4.66 -7.04
CA ASP A 356 -35.65 -5.97 -6.45
C ASP A 356 -36.58 -7.06 -6.99
N ALA A 357 -37.85 -6.73 -7.29
CA ALA A 357 -38.83 -7.65 -7.83
C ALA A 357 -38.42 -8.15 -9.22
N GLU A 358 -38.00 -7.23 -10.11
CA GLU A 358 -37.44 -7.56 -11.41
C GLU A 358 -36.16 -8.39 -11.29
N ALA A 359 -35.29 -8.08 -10.32
CA ALA A 359 -34.07 -8.84 -10.07
C ALA A 359 -34.37 -10.28 -9.63
N LYS A 360 -35.38 -10.51 -8.77
CA LYS A 360 -35.84 -11.86 -8.34
C LYS A 360 -36.36 -12.70 -9.52
N ILE A 361 -36.95 -12.07 -10.54
CA ILE A 361 -37.41 -12.74 -11.76
C ILE A 361 -36.26 -13.00 -12.74
N SER A 362 -35.31 -12.07 -12.84
CA SER A 362 -34.17 -12.13 -13.78
C SER A 362 -33.09 -13.12 -13.36
N ALA A 363 -32.78 -13.19 -12.06
CA ALA A 363 -31.72 -14.03 -11.51
C ALA A 363 -31.81 -15.53 -11.88
N PRO A 364 -32.97 -16.22 -11.86
CA PRO A 364 -33.05 -17.61 -12.30
C PRO A 364 -32.88 -17.78 -13.82
N ILE A 365 -33.11 -16.73 -14.61
CA ILE A 365 -33.03 -16.76 -16.08
C ILE A 365 -31.61 -16.46 -16.57
N HIS A 366 -30.90 -15.57 -15.89
CA HIS A 366 -29.65 -14.97 -16.38
C HIS A 366 -28.46 -15.22 -15.46
N ILE A 367 -27.27 -15.29 -16.06
CA ILE A 367 -26.00 -15.40 -15.33
C ILE A 367 -24.92 -14.52 -15.98
N GLY A 368 -23.99 -14.03 -15.16
CA GLY A 368 -22.85 -13.23 -15.60
C GLY A 368 -21.61 -14.07 -15.94
N LEU A 369 -20.47 -13.39 -16.13
CA LEU A 369 -19.17 -14.06 -16.11
C LEU A 369 -18.92 -14.74 -14.76
N THR A 370 -19.31 -14.05 -13.69
CA THR A 370 -19.30 -14.51 -12.31
C THR A 370 -20.71 -14.45 -11.73
N GLN A 371 -20.88 -14.97 -10.53
CA GLN A 371 -22.11 -14.88 -9.74
C GLN A 371 -21.73 -14.83 -8.25
N PHE A 372 -22.66 -14.41 -7.40
CA PHE A 372 -22.48 -14.52 -5.96
C PHE A 372 -22.62 -15.98 -5.49
N GLY A 373 -21.94 -16.29 -4.39
CA GLY A 373 -22.04 -17.56 -3.69
C GLY A 373 -23.29 -17.63 -2.81
N ILE A 374 -23.16 -18.18 -1.60
CA ILE A 374 -24.25 -18.17 -0.60
C ILE A 374 -24.33 -16.78 0.05
N GLY A 375 -23.19 -16.09 0.15
CA GLY A 375 -23.09 -14.70 0.55
C GLY A 375 -22.48 -13.83 -0.55
N THR A 376 -21.83 -12.74 -0.16
CA THR A 376 -21.27 -11.75 -1.09
C THR A 376 -19.96 -12.18 -1.75
N GLU A 377 -19.45 -13.37 -1.45
CA GLU A 377 -18.31 -13.96 -2.12
C GLU A 377 -18.60 -14.28 -3.59
N VAL A 378 -17.60 -14.12 -4.46
CA VAL A 378 -17.79 -14.26 -5.91
C VAL A 378 -17.27 -15.61 -6.41
N VAL A 379 -18.11 -16.35 -7.14
CA VAL A 379 -17.77 -17.63 -7.77
C VAL A 379 -17.91 -17.56 -9.29
N GLY A 380 -17.29 -18.53 -9.99
CA GLY A 380 -17.29 -18.58 -11.46
C GLY A 380 -18.58 -19.13 -12.04
N ALA A 381 -19.26 -18.32 -12.85
CA ALA A 381 -20.43 -18.70 -13.63
C ALA A 381 -20.03 -19.10 -15.07
N ILE A 382 -20.25 -18.23 -16.06
CA ILE A 382 -19.79 -18.48 -17.44
C ILE A 382 -18.25 -18.55 -17.51
N ALA A 383 -17.56 -17.75 -16.69
CA ALA A 383 -16.12 -17.88 -16.51
C ALA A 383 -15.81 -19.08 -15.63
N ARG A 384 -14.93 -19.96 -16.11
CA ARG A 384 -14.36 -21.06 -15.32
C ARG A 384 -13.30 -20.54 -14.37
N THR A 385 -12.42 -19.66 -14.86
CA THR A 385 -11.30 -19.09 -14.11
C THR A 385 -11.03 -17.67 -14.56
N TRP A 386 -10.47 -16.86 -13.68
CA TRP A 386 -9.93 -15.55 -14.01
C TRP A 386 -8.71 -15.24 -13.14
N HIS A 387 -7.84 -14.39 -13.65
CA HIS A 387 -6.70 -13.81 -12.94
C HIS A 387 -6.48 -12.38 -13.42
N ILE A 388 -5.77 -11.59 -12.62
CA ILE A 388 -5.33 -10.24 -12.96
C ILE A 388 -3.90 -10.36 -13.51
N GLU A 389 -3.60 -9.66 -14.61
CA GLU A 389 -2.25 -9.60 -15.18
C GLU A 389 -1.33 -8.69 -14.35
N GLU A 390 -0.03 -8.69 -14.67
CA GLU A 390 1.01 -7.94 -13.93
C GLU A 390 0.76 -6.43 -13.87
N ASP A 391 0.01 -5.88 -14.82
CA ASP A 391 -0.38 -4.46 -14.85
C ASP A 391 -1.40 -4.09 -13.76
N ASN A 392 -2.00 -5.08 -13.09
CA ASN A 392 -3.07 -4.94 -12.11
C ASN A 392 -4.34 -4.22 -12.64
N LEU A 393 -4.51 -4.19 -13.96
CA LEU A 393 -5.62 -3.54 -14.66
C LEU A 393 -6.35 -4.51 -15.57
N THR A 394 -5.66 -5.50 -16.11
CA THR A 394 -6.17 -6.42 -17.11
C THR A 394 -6.64 -7.71 -16.45
N TRP A 395 -7.94 -7.93 -16.47
CA TRP A 395 -8.59 -9.16 -16.02
C TRP A 395 -8.71 -10.14 -17.18
N ASN A 396 -8.15 -11.34 -17.03
CA ASN A 396 -8.16 -12.37 -18.05
C ASN A 396 -9.09 -13.52 -17.63
N PHE A 397 -10.17 -13.72 -18.38
CA PHE A 397 -11.20 -14.71 -18.12
C PHE A 397 -11.13 -15.87 -19.13
N LYS A 398 -11.18 -17.09 -18.61
CA LYS A 398 -11.36 -18.32 -19.40
C LYS A 398 -12.79 -18.82 -19.23
N LEU A 399 -13.54 -18.90 -20.33
CA LEU A 399 -14.94 -19.30 -20.34
C LEU A 399 -15.09 -20.83 -20.32
N ARG A 400 -16.18 -21.31 -19.72
CA ARG A 400 -16.60 -22.71 -19.77
C ARG A 400 -17.06 -23.06 -21.19
N LYS A 401 -16.52 -24.14 -21.77
CA LYS A 401 -16.79 -24.51 -23.17
C LYS A 401 -18.16 -25.14 -23.41
N ASN A 402 -18.79 -25.65 -22.35
CA ASN A 402 -20.07 -26.37 -22.38
C ASN A 402 -21.28 -25.48 -22.06
N MET A 403 -21.09 -24.18 -21.81
CA MET A 403 -22.20 -23.28 -21.48
C MET A 403 -23.08 -23.01 -22.70
N LYS A 404 -24.39 -23.07 -22.48
CA LYS A 404 -25.41 -22.78 -23.48
C LYS A 404 -26.42 -21.76 -22.97
N PHE A 405 -26.91 -20.95 -23.89
CA PHE A 405 -28.14 -20.20 -23.68
C PHE A 405 -29.36 -21.12 -23.75
N HIS A 406 -30.52 -20.68 -23.25
CA HIS A 406 -31.77 -21.45 -23.28
C HIS A 406 -32.25 -21.81 -24.68
N ASN A 407 -31.79 -21.09 -25.70
CA ASN A 407 -32.06 -21.39 -27.11
C ASN A 407 -31.11 -22.46 -27.72
N GLY A 408 -30.22 -23.05 -26.91
CA GLY A 408 -29.29 -24.11 -27.30
C GLY A 408 -27.96 -23.63 -27.89
N LYS A 409 -27.79 -22.31 -28.15
CA LYS A 409 -26.54 -21.75 -28.67
C LYS A 409 -25.45 -21.77 -27.58
N ASN A 410 -24.24 -22.15 -27.98
CA ASN A 410 -23.07 -22.09 -27.09
C ASN A 410 -22.67 -20.63 -26.81
N ILE A 411 -22.30 -20.35 -25.56
CA ILE A 411 -21.83 -19.02 -25.13
C ILE A 411 -20.36 -18.82 -25.53
N THR A 412 -20.03 -17.64 -26.06
CA THR A 412 -18.67 -17.28 -26.50
C THR A 412 -18.22 -15.94 -25.95
N ALA A 413 -16.93 -15.65 -26.07
CA ALA A 413 -16.34 -14.36 -25.71
C ALA A 413 -16.95 -13.17 -26.49
N ASP A 414 -17.46 -13.40 -27.71
CA ASP A 414 -18.16 -12.38 -28.48
C ASP A 414 -19.51 -11.98 -27.85
N ASP A 415 -20.24 -12.93 -27.25
CA ASP A 415 -21.50 -12.66 -26.57
C ASP A 415 -21.27 -11.85 -25.28
N VAL A 416 -20.15 -12.14 -24.58
CA VAL A 416 -19.70 -11.35 -23.42
C VAL A 416 -19.36 -9.92 -23.82
N LYS A 417 -18.51 -9.75 -24.85
CA LYS A 417 -18.15 -8.43 -25.36
C LYS A 417 -19.40 -7.64 -25.75
N PHE A 418 -20.31 -8.26 -26.50
CA PHE A 418 -21.55 -7.63 -26.90
C PHE A 418 -22.40 -7.16 -25.71
N SER A 419 -22.58 -8.01 -24.70
CA SER A 419 -23.42 -7.69 -23.54
C SER A 419 -22.86 -6.50 -22.75
N PHE A 420 -21.54 -6.47 -22.53
CA PHE A 420 -20.90 -5.36 -21.82
C PHE A 420 -20.88 -4.06 -22.63
N GLU A 421 -20.59 -4.11 -23.94
CA GLU A 421 -20.69 -2.93 -24.80
C GLU A 421 -22.14 -2.42 -24.85
N ARG A 422 -23.14 -3.30 -24.83
CA ARG A 422 -24.55 -2.92 -24.83
C ARG A 422 -24.92 -2.10 -23.58
N VAL A 423 -24.52 -2.56 -22.39
CA VAL A 423 -24.69 -1.81 -21.13
C VAL A 423 -23.98 -0.44 -21.20
N LEU A 424 -22.78 -0.40 -21.78
CA LEU A 424 -21.98 0.82 -21.93
C LEU A 424 -22.46 1.76 -23.06
N SER A 425 -23.45 1.36 -23.85
CA SER A 425 -23.89 2.11 -25.03
C SER A 425 -24.83 3.27 -24.69
N LYS A 426 -24.64 4.40 -25.38
CA LYS A 426 -25.60 5.51 -25.32
C LYS A 426 -26.97 5.18 -25.92
N LYS A 427 -27.02 4.19 -26.83
CA LYS A 427 -28.27 3.74 -27.46
C LYS A 427 -29.19 3.08 -26.43
N LEU A 428 -28.66 2.19 -25.60
CA LEU A 428 -29.43 1.60 -24.51
C LEU A 428 -29.63 2.60 -23.36
N ASN A 429 -28.59 3.39 -23.06
CA ASN A 429 -28.57 4.33 -21.96
C ASN A 429 -28.96 3.65 -20.63
N SER A 430 -28.33 2.50 -20.38
CA SER A 430 -28.60 1.68 -19.19
C SER A 430 -28.37 2.48 -17.91
N PRO A 431 -29.29 2.41 -16.92
CA PRO A 431 -29.07 3.01 -15.60
C PRO A 431 -27.92 2.32 -14.85
N ASN A 432 -27.53 1.11 -15.27
CA ASN A 432 -26.55 0.24 -14.65
C ASN A 432 -25.15 0.35 -15.29
N ARG A 433 -24.93 1.35 -16.15
CA ARG A 433 -23.63 1.63 -16.80
C ARG A 433 -22.46 1.67 -15.81
N TRP A 434 -22.71 2.18 -14.62
CA TRP A 434 -21.71 2.41 -13.57
C TRP A 434 -21.00 1.12 -13.10
N PHE A 435 -21.59 -0.07 -13.28
CA PHE A 435 -20.91 -1.34 -13.00
C PHE A 435 -19.72 -1.64 -13.91
N LEU A 436 -19.72 -1.08 -15.13
CA LEU A 436 -18.76 -1.38 -16.19
C LEU A 436 -18.00 -0.15 -16.70
N GLU A 437 -18.37 1.07 -16.26
CA GLU A 437 -17.81 2.31 -16.82
C GLU A 437 -16.33 2.51 -16.51
N MET A 438 -15.77 1.77 -15.55
CA MET A 438 -14.34 1.75 -15.23
C MET A 438 -13.49 1.03 -16.30
N ILE A 439 -14.10 0.33 -17.25
CA ILE A 439 -13.38 -0.32 -18.36
C ILE A 439 -12.77 0.76 -19.29
N GLU A 440 -11.53 0.54 -19.73
CA GLU A 440 -10.83 1.41 -20.66
C GLU A 440 -11.63 1.60 -21.96
N GLY A 441 -11.85 2.85 -22.39
CA GLY A 441 -12.62 3.17 -23.60
C GLY A 441 -14.15 3.25 -23.41
N ALA A 442 -14.68 2.98 -22.21
CA ALA A 442 -16.12 3.00 -21.94
C ALA A 442 -16.77 4.39 -22.10
N ASP A 443 -16.04 5.47 -21.77
CA ASP A 443 -16.53 6.84 -21.90
C ASP A 443 -16.50 7.33 -23.35
N GLU A 444 -15.46 6.99 -24.09
CA GLU A 444 -15.31 7.26 -25.52
C GLU A 444 -16.42 6.57 -26.31
N TYR A 445 -16.69 5.30 -26.00
CA TYR A 445 -17.78 4.54 -26.61
C TYR A 445 -19.14 5.16 -26.31
N PHE A 446 -19.44 5.49 -25.04
CA PHE A 446 -20.69 6.15 -24.67
C PHE A 446 -20.86 7.53 -25.35
N LYS A 447 -19.77 8.30 -25.49
CA LYS A 447 -19.79 9.60 -26.19
C LYS A 447 -19.87 9.47 -27.73
N GLY A 448 -19.87 8.25 -28.27
CA GLY A 448 -19.87 8.00 -29.72
C GLY A 448 -18.55 8.34 -30.42
N LYS A 449 -17.45 8.46 -29.66
CA LYS A 449 -16.10 8.74 -30.17
C LYS A 449 -15.33 7.48 -30.58
N ALA A 450 -15.81 6.31 -30.16
CA ALA A 450 -15.25 5.00 -30.52
C ALA A 450 -16.37 4.04 -30.94
N ALA A 451 -16.07 3.14 -31.88
CA ALA A 451 -17.02 2.13 -32.38
C ALA A 451 -17.16 0.90 -31.47
N SER A 452 -16.21 0.72 -30.54
CA SER A 452 -16.15 -0.39 -29.58
C SER A 452 -15.41 0.06 -28.31
N VAL A 453 -15.55 -0.68 -27.22
CA VAL A 453 -14.85 -0.42 -25.95
C VAL A 453 -13.45 -1.03 -26.04
N SER A 454 -12.39 -0.19 -26.01
CA SER A 454 -11.00 -0.62 -26.25
C SER A 454 -10.45 -1.59 -25.21
N GLY A 455 -10.95 -1.50 -23.97
CA GLY A 455 -10.58 -2.38 -22.86
C GLY A 455 -11.14 -3.79 -22.97
N ILE A 456 -12.10 -4.07 -23.85
CA ILE A 456 -12.71 -5.41 -24.02
C ILE A 456 -12.13 -6.10 -25.24
N LYS A 457 -11.23 -7.07 -25.01
CA LYS A 457 -10.50 -7.80 -26.05
C LYS A 457 -10.86 -9.28 -26.04
N VAL A 458 -11.37 -9.77 -27.17
CA VAL A 458 -11.65 -11.20 -27.39
C VAL A 458 -10.37 -11.88 -27.89
N GLU A 459 -9.85 -12.84 -27.14
CA GLU A 459 -8.64 -13.61 -27.47
C GLU A 459 -9.02 -15.08 -27.81
N GLY A 460 -9.84 -15.21 -28.85
CA GLY A 460 -10.42 -16.47 -29.27
C GLY A 460 -11.77 -16.77 -28.59
N LYS A 461 -12.37 -17.90 -28.98
CA LYS A 461 -13.79 -18.19 -28.70
C LYS A 461 -14.17 -18.22 -27.20
N TYR A 462 -13.23 -18.59 -26.34
CA TYR A 462 -13.47 -18.82 -24.90
C TYR A 462 -12.47 -18.08 -23.99
N ASN A 463 -11.78 -17.05 -24.50
CA ASN A 463 -10.95 -16.18 -23.65
C ASN A 463 -11.30 -14.72 -23.93
N ILE A 464 -11.41 -13.93 -22.86
CA ILE A 464 -11.69 -12.50 -22.95
C ILE A 464 -10.84 -11.76 -21.92
N LYS A 465 -10.26 -10.64 -22.34
CA LYS A 465 -9.54 -9.71 -21.48
C LYS A 465 -10.34 -8.43 -21.31
N ILE A 466 -10.38 -7.95 -20.08
CA ILE A 466 -11.05 -6.71 -19.70
C ILE A 466 -10.04 -5.83 -18.97
N LYS A 467 -9.65 -4.73 -19.60
CA LYS A 467 -8.70 -3.77 -19.03
C LYS A 467 -9.42 -2.58 -18.41
N LEU A 468 -9.09 -2.27 -17.16
CA LEU A 468 -9.65 -1.15 -16.40
C LEU A 468 -8.81 0.13 -16.56
N LYS A 469 -9.43 1.29 -16.34
CA LYS A 469 -8.77 2.61 -16.29
C LYS A 469 -7.90 2.80 -15.04
N TYR A 470 -8.22 2.09 -13.96
CA TYR A 470 -7.53 2.11 -12.68
C TYR A 470 -7.69 0.75 -12.01
N ALA A 471 -6.78 0.41 -11.09
CA ALA A 471 -6.86 -0.83 -10.34
C ALA A 471 -8.15 -0.84 -9.50
N TYR A 472 -8.92 -1.92 -9.58
CA TYR A 472 -10.15 -2.07 -8.81
C TYR A 472 -10.46 -3.55 -8.59
N ASN A 473 -10.02 -4.07 -7.45
CA ASN A 473 -10.13 -5.50 -7.13
C ASN A 473 -11.59 -5.97 -6.98
N MET A 474 -12.50 -5.08 -6.57
CA MET A 474 -13.93 -5.38 -6.45
C MET A 474 -14.67 -5.34 -7.80
N PHE A 475 -13.98 -5.12 -8.92
CA PHE A 475 -14.59 -5.23 -10.26
C PHE A 475 -15.27 -6.58 -10.48
N ILE A 476 -14.71 -7.66 -9.92
CA ILE A 476 -15.28 -9.00 -10.05
C ILE A 476 -16.66 -9.14 -9.41
N ASN A 477 -16.94 -8.36 -8.36
CA ASN A 477 -18.23 -8.31 -7.70
C ASN A 477 -19.28 -7.61 -8.56
N ASN A 478 -18.91 -6.57 -9.30
CA ASN A 478 -19.81 -5.92 -10.25
C ASN A 478 -20.28 -6.91 -11.33
N LEU A 479 -19.38 -7.80 -11.78
CA LEU A 479 -19.69 -8.80 -12.81
C LEU A 479 -20.64 -9.90 -12.33
N ALA A 480 -20.83 -10.04 -11.02
CA ALA A 480 -21.78 -10.98 -10.42
C ALA A 480 -23.20 -10.41 -10.32
N ASN A 481 -23.39 -9.09 -10.50
CA ASN A 481 -24.70 -8.47 -10.49
C ASN A 481 -25.52 -8.88 -11.73
N CYS A 482 -26.83 -9.07 -11.58
CA CYS A 482 -27.72 -9.49 -12.67
C CYS A 482 -27.69 -8.52 -13.86
N SER A 483 -27.41 -7.23 -13.64
CA SER A 483 -27.27 -6.22 -14.69
C SER A 483 -26.09 -6.47 -15.65
N CYS A 484 -25.11 -7.25 -15.20
CA CYS A 484 -23.94 -7.67 -15.97
C CYS A 484 -24.12 -9.06 -16.61
N SER A 485 -25.36 -9.56 -16.68
CA SER A 485 -25.64 -10.86 -17.28
C SER A 485 -25.29 -10.92 -18.76
N ILE A 486 -24.87 -12.10 -19.21
CA ILE A 486 -24.52 -12.33 -20.61
C ILE A 486 -25.75 -12.79 -21.36
N ILE A 487 -26.09 -12.08 -22.44
CA ILE A 487 -27.23 -12.39 -23.31
C ILE A 487 -26.75 -12.81 -24.72
N PRO A 488 -27.56 -13.54 -25.49
CA PRO A 488 -27.24 -13.84 -26.88
C PRO A 488 -27.11 -12.55 -27.70
N LYS A 489 -26.00 -12.38 -28.44
CA LYS A 489 -25.79 -11.16 -29.24
C LYS A 489 -26.88 -10.87 -30.29
N GLU A 490 -27.52 -11.93 -30.77
CA GLU A 490 -28.61 -11.88 -31.75
C GLU A 490 -29.91 -11.32 -31.15
N ASP A 491 -30.10 -11.51 -29.83
CA ASP A 491 -31.33 -11.13 -29.14
C ASP A 491 -31.30 -9.68 -28.63
N GLY A 492 -30.12 -9.06 -28.50
CA GLY A 492 -29.93 -7.78 -27.82
C GLY A 492 -30.60 -6.55 -28.45
N ASN A 493 -31.21 -6.68 -29.63
CA ASN A 493 -32.06 -5.65 -30.26
C ASN A 493 -33.52 -6.12 -30.48
N SER A 494 -33.91 -7.27 -29.92
CA SER A 494 -35.26 -7.83 -30.10
C SER A 494 -36.28 -7.20 -29.15
N LYS A 495 -37.58 -7.40 -29.40
CA LYS A 495 -38.64 -7.05 -28.43
C LYS A 495 -38.74 -8.06 -27.26
N LYS A 496 -37.96 -9.14 -27.29
CA LYS A 496 -37.93 -10.21 -26.29
C LYS A 496 -36.57 -10.30 -25.58
N VAL A 497 -35.81 -9.20 -25.56
CA VAL A 497 -34.54 -9.12 -24.84
C VAL A 497 -34.80 -9.54 -23.40
N GLY A 498 -33.95 -10.43 -22.88
CA GLY A 498 -34.08 -10.91 -21.51
C GLY A 498 -34.98 -12.13 -21.31
N CYS A 499 -35.70 -12.61 -22.33
CA CYS A 499 -36.43 -13.89 -22.24
C CYS A 499 -35.52 -15.11 -22.48
N VAL A 500 -34.36 -14.92 -23.12
CA VAL A 500 -33.34 -15.96 -23.32
C VAL A 500 -32.13 -15.57 -22.50
N GLY A 501 -31.77 -16.43 -21.54
CA GLY A 501 -30.58 -16.30 -20.73
C GLY A 501 -29.76 -17.59 -20.73
N ALA A 502 -28.98 -17.77 -19.67
CA ALA A 502 -28.11 -18.93 -19.47
C ALA A 502 -28.19 -19.51 -18.05
N GLY A 503 -29.19 -19.09 -17.27
CA GLY A 503 -29.46 -19.56 -15.92
C GLY A 503 -30.18 -20.90 -15.85
N ALA A 504 -30.48 -21.34 -14.62
CA ALA A 504 -31.07 -22.65 -14.33
C ALA A 504 -32.52 -22.80 -14.80
N PHE A 505 -33.23 -21.68 -15.03
CA PHE A 505 -34.62 -21.69 -15.49
C PHE A 505 -34.76 -20.87 -16.77
N LYS A 506 -35.59 -21.33 -17.70
CA LYS A 506 -35.93 -20.63 -18.94
C LYS A 506 -37.32 -20.03 -18.84
N PHE A 507 -37.48 -18.85 -19.43
CA PHE A 507 -38.79 -18.23 -19.62
C PHE A 507 -39.65 -19.08 -20.56
N VAL A 508 -40.89 -19.37 -20.17
CA VAL A 508 -41.85 -20.12 -21.00
C VAL A 508 -42.96 -19.23 -21.53
N SER A 509 -43.67 -18.55 -20.62
CA SER A 509 -44.82 -17.71 -20.97
C SER A 509 -45.12 -16.70 -19.89
N MET A 510 -45.73 -15.58 -20.30
CA MET A 510 -46.30 -14.58 -19.40
C MET A 510 -47.72 -14.25 -19.87
N THR A 511 -48.60 -14.06 -18.91
CA THR A 511 -49.99 -13.59 -19.07
C THR A 511 -50.17 -12.31 -18.24
N GLU A 512 -51.38 -11.74 -18.24
CA GLU A 512 -51.68 -10.61 -17.34
C GLU A 512 -51.65 -10.99 -15.85
N ASP A 513 -51.87 -12.27 -15.53
CA ASP A 513 -51.98 -12.74 -14.13
C ASP A 513 -50.65 -13.28 -13.57
N GLY A 514 -49.64 -13.51 -14.41
CA GLY A 514 -48.38 -14.11 -13.98
C GLY A 514 -47.50 -14.66 -15.09
N LEU A 515 -46.36 -15.24 -14.72
CA LEU A 515 -45.38 -15.85 -15.62
C LEU A 515 -44.92 -17.24 -15.14
N ILE A 516 -44.43 -18.04 -16.10
CA ILE A 516 -43.95 -19.40 -15.87
C ILE A 516 -42.49 -19.51 -16.31
N LEU A 517 -41.66 -20.04 -15.41
CA LEU A 517 -40.30 -20.46 -15.69
C LEU A 517 -40.19 -21.98 -15.53
N GLU A 518 -39.47 -22.65 -16.43
CA GLU A 518 -39.20 -24.09 -16.33
C GLU A 518 -37.72 -24.36 -16.22
N LYS A 519 -37.36 -25.45 -15.53
CA LYS A 519 -35.98 -25.92 -15.43
C LYS A 519 -35.33 -26.07 -16.81
N PHE A 520 -34.09 -25.61 -16.92
CA PHE A 520 -33.25 -25.81 -18.08
C PHE A 520 -32.36 -27.04 -17.89
N GLU A 521 -32.76 -28.16 -18.49
CA GLU A 521 -32.07 -29.46 -18.37
C GLU A 521 -30.59 -29.44 -18.78
N GLU A 522 -30.21 -28.55 -19.70
CA GLU A 522 -28.82 -28.42 -20.18
C GLU A 522 -27.99 -27.39 -19.36
N TYR A 523 -28.52 -26.91 -18.23
CA TYR A 523 -27.80 -25.98 -17.38
C TYR A 523 -26.53 -26.62 -16.80
N SER A 524 -25.38 -26.06 -17.18
CA SER A 524 -24.07 -26.69 -16.97
C SER A 524 -23.47 -26.52 -15.57
N LEU A 525 -24.12 -25.76 -14.69
CA LEU A 525 -23.67 -25.56 -13.30
C LEU A 525 -24.44 -26.41 -12.28
N GLY A 526 -25.31 -27.32 -12.76
CA GLY A 526 -26.13 -28.21 -11.92
C GLY A 526 -27.60 -27.89 -12.06
N GLN A 527 -28.41 -28.90 -12.44
CA GLN A 527 -29.83 -28.72 -12.65
C GLN A 527 -30.55 -28.33 -11.35
N ALA A 528 -31.59 -27.50 -11.49
CA ALA A 528 -32.49 -27.24 -10.37
C ALA A 528 -33.23 -28.53 -9.95
N LEU A 529 -33.53 -28.67 -8.66
CA LEU A 529 -34.29 -29.79 -8.13
C LEU A 529 -35.79 -29.68 -8.46
N ILE A 530 -36.32 -28.45 -8.54
CA ILE A 530 -37.70 -28.19 -8.91
C ILE A 530 -37.87 -28.00 -10.43
N ASP A 531 -38.99 -28.44 -10.99
CA ASP A 531 -39.21 -28.42 -12.44
C ASP A 531 -39.77 -27.08 -12.94
N ARG A 532 -40.52 -26.37 -12.10
CA ARG A 532 -41.25 -25.16 -12.50
C ARG A 532 -41.34 -24.12 -11.39
N ILE A 533 -41.22 -22.85 -11.78
CA ILE A 533 -41.57 -21.69 -10.95
C ILE A 533 -42.79 -21.00 -11.58
N GLU A 534 -43.82 -20.81 -10.78
CA GLU A 534 -45.04 -20.07 -11.15
C GLU A 534 -45.06 -18.76 -10.35
N ILE A 535 -44.85 -17.65 -11.05
CA ILE A 535 -44.86 -16.30 -10.47
C ILE A 535 -46.22 -15.66 -10.78
N TYR A 536 -46.91 -15.19 -9.76
CA TYR A 536 -48.22 -14.54 -9.86
C TYR A 536 -48.10 -13.04 -9.61
N PHE A 537 -48.71 -12.24 -10.47
CA PHE A 537 -48.77 -10.77 -10.33
C PHE A 537 -49.93 -10.39 -9.41
N GLU A 538 -49.76 -10.64 -8.12
CA GLU A 538 -50.81 -10.51 -7.12
C GLU A 538 -50.40 -9.61 -5.96
N GLU A 539 -51.15 -8.54 -5.74
CA GLU A 539 -50.87 -7.54 -4.69
C GLU A 539 -51.84 -7.67 -3.50
N GLU A 540 -52.99 -8.34 -3.64
CA GLU A 540 -54.02 -8.38 -2.61
C GLU A 540 -54.17 -9.74 -1.92
N LYS A 541 -54.39 -9.69 -0.60
CA LYS A 541 -54.66 -10.86 0.27
C LYS A 541 -53.58 -11.93 0.18
N ILE A 542 -52.32 -11.53 0.02
CA ILE A 542 -51.16 -12.42 -0.10
C ILE A 542 -51.06 -13.36 1.10
N LEU A 543 -51.31 -12.85 2.32
CA LEU A 543 -51.29 -13.64 3.54
C LEU A 543 -52.35 -14.75 3.53
N GLU A 544 -53.60 -14.41 3.25
CA GLU A 544 -54.69 -15.38 3.21
C GLU A 544 -54.46 -16.42 2.11
N LYS A 545 -54.02 -15.99 0.92
CA LYS A 545 -53.69 -16.89 -0.21
C LYS A 545 -52.50 -17.79 0.09
N PHE A 546 -51.48 -17.29 0.79
CA PHE A 546 -50.39 -18.12 1.30
C PHE A 546 -50.93 -19.16 2.28
N ILE A 547 -51.73 -18.78 3.28
CA ILE A 547 -52.33 -19.72 4.23
C ILE A 547 -53.16 -20.80 3.51
N ASP A 548 -53.98 -20.41 2.54
CA ASP A 548 -54.82 -21.29 1.71
C ASP A 548 -54.04 -22.19 0.74
N GLY A 549 -52.71 -22.02 0.65
CA GLY A 549 -51.84 -22.87 -0.18
C GLY A 549 -51.83 -22.49 -1.66
N LYS A 550 -52.19 -21.24 -2.00
CA LYS A 550 -51.97 -20.68 -3.35
C LYS A 550 -50.51 -20.33 -3.59
N PHE A 551 -49.80 -19.88 -2.55
CA PHE A 551 -48.38 -19.55 -2.59
C PHE A 551 -47.58 -20.42 -1.62
N ASP A 552 -46.33 -20.67 -1.99
CA ASP A 552 -45.38 -21.50 -1.25
C ASP A 552 -44.37 -20.66 -0.44
N TYR A 553 -44.33 -19.34 -0.69
CA TYR A 553 -43.50 -18.35 -0.04
C TYR A 553 -44.27 -17.06 0.25
N ILE A 554 -43.94 -16.41 1.35
CA ILE A 554 -44.43 -15.08 1.71
C ILE A 554 -43.34 -14.28 2.43
N GLU A 555 -43.19 -13.01 2.08
CA GLU A 555 -42.36 -12.08 2.84
C GLU A 555 -43.02 -11.72 4.18
N VAL A 556 -42.24 -11.79 5.26
CA VAL A 556 -42.69 -11.51 6.62
C VAL A 556 -42.44 -10.05 6.94
N ASN A 557 -43.48 -9.38 7.42
CA ASN A 557 -43.45 -8.00 7.84
C ASN A 557 -44.31 -7.81 9.10
N LYS A 558 -44.29 -6.59 9.64
CA LYS A 558 -45.04 -6.24 10.85
C LYS A 558 -46.54 -6.58 10.78
N ASN A 559 -47.16 -6.51 9.60
CA ASN A 559 -48.60 -6.71 9.45
C ASN A 559 -49.02 -8.19 9.42
N ASN A 560 -48.08 -9.13 9.14
CA ASN A 560 -48.40 -10.54 8.95
C ASN A 560 -47.67 -11.50 9.91
N VAL A 561 -46.57 -11.10 10.54
CA VAL A 561 -45.73 -11.97 11.39
C VAL A 561 -46.56 -12.71 12.46
N GLU A 562 -47.33 -11.98 13.26
CA GLU A 562 -48.11 -12.57 14.37
C GLU A 562 -49.16 -13.56 13.85
N LYS A 563 -49.78 -13.25 12.70
CA LYS A 563 -50.76 -14.15 12.07
C LYS A 563 -50.09 -15.43 11.54
N LEU A 564 -48.90 -15.32 10.94
CA LEU A 564 -48.15 -16.47 10.43
C LEU A 564 -47.69 -17.39 11.58
N GLU A 565 -47.16 -16.80 12.65
CA GLU A 565 -46.73 -17.54 13.84
C GLU A 565 -47.89 -18.25 14.52
N ASN A 566 -49.05 -17.59 14.64
CA ASN A 566 -50.27 -18.19 15.19
C ASN A 566 -50.82 -19.34 14.33
N GLN A 567 -50.55 -19.33 13.02
CA GLN A 567 -50.87 -20.44 12.10
C GLN A 567 -49.79 -21.54 12.10
N GLY A 568 -48.75 -21.41 12.93
CA GLY A 568 -47.69 -22.40 13.09
C GLY A 568 -46.66 -22.40 11.97
N TYR A 569 -46.53 -21.31 11.21
CA TYR A 569 -45.43 -21.10 10.28
C TYR A 569 -44.19 -20.61 11.04
N LYS A 570 -43.02 -21.15 10.66
CA LYS A 570 -41.73 -20.62 11.14
C LYS A 570 -41.30 -19.48 10.24
N THR A 571 -40.92 -18.37 10.84
CA THR A 571 -40.35 -17.22 10.14
C THR A 571 -38.83 -17.38 10.10
N GLN A 572 -38.25 -17.12 8.93
CA GLN A 572 -36.81 -17.07 8.72
C GLN A 572 -36.39 -15.62 8.56
N LYS A 573 -35.16 -15.30 8.97
CA LYS A 573 -34.59 -13.96 8.87
C LYS A 573 -33.18 -14.06 8.34
N VAL A 574 -32.90 -13.34 7.26
CA VAL A 574 -31.60 -13.25 6.61
C VAL A 574 -31.13 -11.81 6.70
N GLU A 575 -29.91 -11.62 7.19
CA GLU A 575 -29.28 -10.29 7.17
C GLU A 575 -28.94 -9.92 5.73
N CYS A 576 -29.46 -8.77 5.27
CA CYS A 576 -29.14 -8.27 3.95
C CYS A 576 -27.88 -7.43 4.00
N VAL A 577 -27.25 -7.24 2.83
CA VAL A 577 -26.26 -6.19 2.61
C VAL A 577 -26.99 -4.85 2.50
N GLY A 578 -27.76 -4.46 3.52
CA GLY A 578 -28.58 -3.26 3.50
C GLY A 578 -28.52 -2.48 4.81
N ALA A 579 -28.44 -1.16 4.70
CA ALA A 579 -28.43 -0.25 5.83
C ALA A 579 -29.65 0.69 5.75
N ARG A 580 -30.33 0.89 6.88
CA ARG A 580 -31.45 1.80 7.03
C ARG A 580 -31.13 2.89 8.04
N PHE A 581 -31.44 4.12 7.68
CA PHE A 581 -31.07 5.29 8.47
C PHE A 581 -31.99 6.48 8.19
N LEU A 582 -32.00 7.46 9.08
CA LEU A 582 -32.58 8.77 8.75
C LEU A 582 -31.46 9.68 8.27
N ALA A 583 -31.58 10.21 7.07
CA ALA A 583 -30.55 11.07 6.50
C ALA A 583 -30.81 12.53 6.82
N PHE A 584 -29.77 13.23 7.28
CA PHE A 584 -29.81 14.68 7.38
C PHE A 584 -29.61 15.31 6.00
N ASN A 585 -30.39 16.35 5.69
CA ASN A 585 -30.27 17.09 4.43
C ASN A 585 -29.32 18.28 4.57
N PHE A 586 -28.05 18.09 4.17
CA PHE A 586 -26.98 19.08 4.29
C PHE A 586 -27.16 20.29 3.37
N LYS A 587 -28.12 20.28 2.44
CA LYS A 587 -28.52 21.47 1.68
C LYS A 587 -29.12 22.55 2.60
N ASN A 588 -29.78 22.14 3.69
CA ASN A 588 -30.44 23.05 4.62
C ASN A 588 -29.43 23.68 5.58
N SER A 589 -29.49 25.01 5.75
CA SER A 589 -28.64 25.75 6.70
C SER A 589 -29.10 25.65 8.17
N ASN A 590 -29.95 24.68 8.50
CA ASN A 590 -30.47 24.50 9.86
C ASN A 590 -29.32 24.18 10.83
N PRO A 591 -29.10 24.95 11.91
CA PRO A 591 -27.99 24.72 12.84
C PRO A 591 -27.96 23.32 13.45
N VAL A 592 -29.13 22.68 13.65
CA VAL A 592 -29.23 21.30 14.14
C VAL A 592 -28.68 20.30 13.14
N VAL A 593 -28.89 20.55 11.84
CA VAL A 593 -28.37 19.73 10.74
C VAL A 593 -26.88 20.00 10.54
N GLN A 594 -26.44 21.25 10.56
CA GLN A 594 -25.08 21.63 10.21
C GLN A 594 -24.06 21.30 11.32
N ASN A 595 -24.48 21.32 12.59
CA ASN A 595 -23.58 21.08 13.72
C ASN A 595 -23.35 19.57 13.97
N LYS A 596 -22.11 19.10 13.73
CA LYS A 596 -21.67 17.72 13.97
C LYS A 596 -21.98 17.22 15.38
N VAL A 597 -21.67 18.02 16.41
CA VAL A 597 -21.87 17.64 17.83
C VAL A 597 -23.35 17.44 18.14
N VAL A 598 -24.23 18.24 17.54
CA VAL A 598 -25.69 18.07 17.68
C VAL A 598 -26.17 16.80 16.99
N ARG A 599 -25.69 16.48 15.78
CA ARG A 599 -26.03 15.21 15.10
C ARG A 599 -25.58 13.98 15.89
N GLN A 600 -24.41 14.04 16.52
CA GLN A 600 -23.95 13.01 17.46
C GLN A 600 -24.86 12.91 18.70
N ALA A 601 -25.28 14.06 19.26
CA ALA A 601 -26.23 14.09 20.39
C ALA A 601 -27.58 13.44 20.03
N ILE A 602 -28.10 13.72 18.83
CA ILE A 602 -29.32 13.11 18.30
C ILE A 602 -29.16 11.59 18.24
N ASN A 603 -28.07 11.07 17.68
CA ASN A 603 -27.84 9.63 17.62
C ASN A 603 -27.79 8.97 19.01
N TYR A 604 -27.19 9.61 20.02
CA TYR A 604 -27.21 9.13 21.41
C TYR A 604 -28.59 9.26 22.09
N CYS A 605 -29.52 10.01 21.50
CA CYS A 605 -30.84 10.25 22.08
C CYS A 605 -31.92 9.28 21.56
N VAL A 606 -31.78 8.82 20.32
CA VAL A 606 -32.80 8.01 19.62
C VAL A 606 -32.85 6.57 20.14
N ASP A 607 -34.07 6.09 20.38
CA ASP A 607 -34.36 4.71 20.78
C ASP A 607 -34.53 3.79 19.57
N ARG A 608 -33.40 3.26 19.09
CA ARG A 608 -33.33 2.44 17.88
C ARG A 608 -34.05 1.10 18.04
N GLU A 609 -33.95 0.49 19.23
CA GLU A 609 -34.64 -0.77 19.54
C GLU A 609 -36.15 -0.61 19.49
N ARG A 610 -36.68 0.48 20.08
CA ARG A 610 -38.10 0.80 20.00
C ARG A 610 -38.55 1.08 18.57
N ILE A 611 -37.74 1.78 17.77
CA ILE A 611 -38.04 1.98 16.34
C ILE A 611 -38.11 0.63 15.59
N ILE A 612 -37.12 -0.25 15.77
CA ILE A 612 -37.10 -1.56 15.11
C ILE A 612 -38.31 -2.39 15.52
N LYS A 613 -38.65 -2.42 16.81
CA LYS A 613 -39.81 -3.17 17.32
C LYS A 613 -41.13 -2.58 16.85
N GLU A 614 -41.35 -1.29 17.03
CA GLU A 614 -42.65 -0.65 16.80
C GLU A 614 -42.87 -0.24 15.35
N ALA A 615 -41.86 0.16 14.58
CA ALA A 615 -42.04 0.53 13.17
C ALA A 615 -41.83 -0.68 12.23
N PHE A 616 -40.79 -1.47 12.46
CA PHE A 616 -40.39 -2.58 11.58
C PHE A 616 -40.81 -3.96 12.09
N GLY A 617 -41.53 -4.04 13.22
CA GLY A 617 -42.04 -5.31 13.76
C GLY A 617 -40.98 -6.25 14.33
N GLY A 618 -39.78 -5.74 14.63
CA GLY A 618 -38.68 -6.58 15.10
C GLY A 618 -37.98 -7.39 14.00
N MET A 619 -38.22 -7.07 12.73
CA MET A 619 -37.68 -7.84 11.60
C MET A 619 -36.25 -7.47 11.22
N GLU A 620 -35.81 -6.25 11.51
CA GLU A 620 -34.45 -5.77 11.21
C GLU A 620 -33.51 -5.93 12.41
N LEU A 621 -32.19 -5.84 12.17
CA LEU A 621 -31.16 -5.89 13.21
C LEU A 621 -30.69 -4.47 13.56
N ILE A 622 -30.23 -4.24 14.80
CA ILE A 622 -29.64 -2.96 15.18
C ILE A 622 -28.36 -2.74 14.36
N SER A 623 -28.24 -1.57 13.72
CA SER A 623 -27.02 -1.23 12.98
C SER A 623 -25.86 -0.94 13.92
N ARG A 624 -24.67 -1.45 13.59
CA ARG A 624 -23.42 -1.16 14.28
C ARG A 624 -22.67 0.03 13.69
N GLY A 625 -23.03 0.50 12.49
CA GLY A 625 -22.22 1.46 11.76
C GLY A 625 -22.92 2.08 10.56
N ALA A 626 -22.11 2.57 9.62
CA ALA A 626 -22.58 3.14 8.36
C ALA A 626 -22.89 2.06 7.33
N PHE A 627 -22.25 0.90 7.46
CA PHE A 627 -22.48 -0.26 6.60
C PHE A 627 -23.38 -1.30 7.29
N PRO A 628 -23.89 -2.29 6.54
CA PRO A 628 -24.55 -3.47 7.10
C PRO A 628 -23.61 -4.23 8.05
N ASN A 629 -24.15 -4.92 9.08
CA ASN A 629 -23.31 -5.57 10.08
C ASN A 629 -22.37 -6.65 9.49
N SER A 630 -22.75 -7.27 8.37
CA SER A 630 -21.94 -8.19 7.58
C SER A 630 -20.71 -7.55 6.93
N LEU A 631 -20.71 -6.23 6.71
CA LEU A 631 -19.61 -5.46 6.13
C LEU A 631 -18.91 -4.53 7.14
N THR A 632 -19.52 -4.31 8.31
CA THR A 632 -18.98 -3.52 9.42
C THR A 632 -18.09 -4.35 10.33
N ASN A 633 -16.93 -3.82 10.74
CA ASN A 633 -16.03 -4.47 11.68
C ASN A 633 -16.59 -4.45 13.13
N TYR A 634 -16.31 -5.50 13.92
CA TYR A 634 -16.65 -5.59 15.35
C TYR A 634 -16.08 -4.46 16.24
N ARG A 635 -15.04 -3.76 15.78
CA ARG A 635 -14.43 -2.62 16.50
C ARG A 635 -15.28 -1.36 16.44
N THR A 636 -16.11 -1.21 15.41
CA THR A 636 -16.96 -0.03 15.21
C THR A 636 -18.28 -0.20 15.95
N LYS A 637 -18.58 0.70 16.89
CA LYS A 637 -19.88 0.77 17.58
C LYS A 637 -20.43 2.17 17.44
N ALA A 638 -21.43 2.35 16.58
CA ALA A 638 -22.04 3.65 16.27
C ALA A 638 -22.56 4.37 17.52
N TYR A 639 -23.80 4.09 17.95
CA TYR A 639 -24.45 4.85 19.02
C TYR A 639 -25.39 3.97 19.86
N GLU A 640 -25.19 3.95 21.17
CA GLU A 640 -26.15 3.36 22.11
C GLU A 640 -26.91 4.48 22.80
N LYS A 641 -28.22 4.33 23.05
CA LYS A 641 -29.03 5.37 23.71
C LYS A 641 -28.45 5.75 25.07
N LYS A 642 -27.92 6.97 25.18
CA LYS A 642 -27.26 7.54 26.36
C LYS A 642 -27.69 9.00 26.53
N ILE A 643 -28.89 9.20 27.07
CA ILE A 643 -29.52 10.53 27.23
C ILE A 643 -28.61 11.54 27.94
N LYS A 644 -27.87 11.12 28.98
CA LYS A 644 -26.90 12.00 29.66
C LYS A 644 -25.83 12.51 28.70
N LYS A 645 -25.21 11.62 27.91
CA LYS A 645 -24.21 11.97 26.90
C LYS A 645 -24.80 12.88 25.82
N ALA A 646 -26.03 12.61 25.36
CA ALA A 646 -26.72 13.47 24.41
C ALA A 646 -26.90 14.90 24.95
N LYS A 647 -27.35 15.06 26.20
CA LYS A 647 -27.50 16.37 26.86
C LYS A 647 -26.17 17.10 27.04
N ASP A 648 -25.10 16.37 27.38
CA ASP A 648 -23.77 16.95 27.54
C ASP A 648 -23.19 17.43 26.19
N LEU A 649 -23.39 16.67 25.11
CA LEU A 649 -23.03 17.08 23.75
C LEU A 649 -23.84 18.30 23.28
N MET A 650 -25.14 18.38 23.57
CA MET A 650 -25.94 19.58 23.27
C MET A 650 -25.37 20.82 23.96
N LYS A 651 -25.03 20.74 25.25
CA LYS A 651 -24.38 21.84 25.97
C LYS A 651 -23.04 22.23 25.33
N ALA A 652 -22.19 21.25 25.02
CA ALA A 652 -20.89 21.48 24.40
C ALA A 652 -21.01 22.12 22.99
N SER A 653 -22.09 21.83 22.27
CA SER A 653 -22.36 22.41 20.94
C SER A 653 -22.75 23.89 20.96
N GLY A 654 -23.18 24.42 22.12
CA GLY A 654 -23.76 25.75 22.25
C GLY A 654 -25.22 25.87 21.74
N ILE A 655 -25.80 24.79 21.19
CA ILE A 655 -27.18 24.74 20.71
C ILE A 655 -28.04 24.06 21.78
N ASN A 656 -28.83 24.85 22.50
CA ASN A 656 -29.67 24.34 23.61
C ASN A 656 -31.08 23.90 23.17
N CYS A 657 -31.54 24.34 22.01
CA CYS A 657 -32.82 23.97 21.44
C CYS A 657 -32.82 24.11 19.92
N GLY A 658 -33.76 23.46 19.25
CA GLY A 658 -33.88 23.52 17.80
C GLY A 658 -35.18 22.91 17.26
N THR A 659 -35.40 23.03 15.96
CA THR A 659 -36.51 22.36 15.27
C THR A 659 -35.98 21.63 14.05
N LEU A 660 -36.41 20.39 13.84
CA LEU A 660 -36.18 19.61 12.62
C LEU A 660 -37.50 19.39 11.89
N THR A 661 -37.48 19.54 10.57
CA THR A 661 -38.56 19.12 9.68
C THR A 661 -38.26 17.74 9.10
N MET A 662 -39.19 16.80 9.26
CA MET A 662 -39.06 15.42 8.77
C MET A 662 -40.10 15.14 7.68
N TYR A 663 -39.68 14.64 6.53
CA TYR A 663 -40.60 14.12 5.53
C TYR A 663 -41.11 12.73 5.90
N ILE A 664 -42.42 12.54 5.74
CA ILE A 664 -43.09 11.26 5.91
C ILE A 664 -44.01 11.01 4.70
N SER A 665 -44.11 9.75 4.28
CA SER A 665 -45.03 9.37 3.20
C SER A 665 -46.42 9.22 3.81
N SER A 666 -47.41 9.90 3.23
CA SER A 666 -48.77 9.92 3.76
C SER A 666 -49.37 8.51 3.74
N GLY A 667 -49.84 8.06 4.90
CA GLY A 667 -50.37 6.70 5.10
C GLY A 667 -49.33 5.60 5.36
N ASP A 668 -48.02 5.91 5.32
CA ASP A 668 -47.00 4.94 5.71
C ASP A 668 -46.87 4.89 7.25
N LYS A 669 -47.47 3.85 7.84
CA LYS A 669 -47.45 3.57 9.28
C LYS A 669 -46.04 3.44 9.87
N LYS A 670 -45.04 3.04 9.08
CA LYS A 670 -43.63 2.98 9.54
C LYS A 670 -43.13 4.40 9.76
N HIS A 671 -43.34 5.30 8.81
CA HIS A 671 -42.89 6.69 8.90
C HIS A 671 -43.59 7.43 10.04
N GLU A 672 -44.90 7.24 10.18
CA GLU A 672 -45.68 7.79 11.30
C GLU A 672 -45.07 7.38 12.64
N LYS A 673 -44.86 6.07 12.84
CA LYS A 673 -44.33 5.53 14.09
C LYS A 673 -42.90 6.00 14.39
N ILE A 674 -42.02 6.04 13.37
CA ILE A 674 -40.66 6.59 13.53
C ILE A 674 -40.74 8.05 13.97
N SER A 675 -41.60 8.85 13.33
CA SER A 675 -41.73 10.27 13.64
C SER A 675 -42.26 10.53 15.05
N GLU A 676 -43.16 9.70 15.56
CA GLU A 676 -43.66 9.76 16.94
C GLU A 676 -42.54 9.52 17.95
N ILE A 677 -41.75 8.46 17.74
CA ILE A 677 -40.63 8.10 18.62
C ILE A 677 -39.56 9.20 18.61
N LEU A 678 -39.23 9.75 17.43
CA LEU A 678 -38.30 10.87 17.32
C LEU A 678 -38.81 12.14 18.02
N LYS A 679 -40.10 12.48 17.87
CA LYS A 679 -40.72 13.63 18.57
C LYS A 679 -40.60 13.48 20.09
N GLU A 680 -40.79 12.27 20.60
CA GLU A 680 -40.67 11.96 22.02
C GLU A 680 -39.21 12.06 22.50
N ASN A 681 -38.29 11.33 21.84
CA ASN A 681 -36.90 11.26 22.26
C ASN A 681 -36.18 12.61 22.13
N LEU A 682 -36.28 13.28 20.98
CA LEU A 682 -35.51 14.49 20.72
C LEU A 682 -35.98 15.69 21.55
N LYS A 683 -37.23 15.65 22.07
CA LYS A 683 -37.72 16.63 23.04
C LYS A 683 -36.90 16.62 24.34
N GLU A 684 -36.35 15.47 24.75
CA GLU A 684 -35.51 15.37 25.96
C GLU A 684 -34.21 16.17 25.88
N ILE A 685 -33.76 16.48 24.65
CA ILE A 685 -32.56 17.29 24.39
C ILE A 685 -32.89 18.66 23.77
N GLY A 686 -34.17 19.09 23.84
CA GLY A 686 -34.60 20.42 23.41
C GLY A 686 -34.88 20.58 21.91
N ILE A 687 -34.93 19.47 21.15
CA ILE A 687 -35.19 19.50 19.70
C ILE A 687 -36.65 19.11 19.42
N LYS A 688 -37.37 19.96 18.69
CA LYS A 688 -38.75 19.70 18.25
C LYS A 688 -38.76 19.12 16.83
N VAL A 689 -39.46 18.01 16.59
CA VAL A 689 -39.64 17.44 15.24
C VAL A 689 -41.02 17.82 14.68
N LYS A 690 -41.04 18.45 13.50
CA LYS A 690 -42.24 18.76 12.71
C LYS A 690 -42.30 17.83 11.51
N THR A 691 -43.42 17.16 11.28
CA THR A 691 -43.60 16.26 10.13
C THR A 691 -44.22 17.01 8.95
N CYS A 692 -43.74 16.72 7.74
CA CYS A 692 -44.36 17.16 6.49
C CYS A 692 -44.74 15.91 5.70
N GLU A 693 -46.04 15.75 5.45
CA GLU A 693 -46.55 14.64 4.67
C GLU A 693 -46.39 14.89 3.17
N VAL A 694 -45.88 13.89 2.47
CA VAL A 694 -45.79 13.85 1.01
C VAL A 694 -46.61 12.66 0.53
N LYS A 695 -47.36 12.83 -0.57
CA LYS A 695 -48.12 11.72 -1.16
C LYS A 695 -47.18 10.81 -1.96
N GLY A 696 -47.21 9.51 -1.68
CA GLY A 696 -46.40 8.51 -2.38
C GLY A 696 -44.93 8.49 -1.93
N ASP A 697 -44.07 7.98 -2.81
CA ASP A 697 -42.62 8.06 -2.64
C ASP A 697 -42.16 9.50 -2.86
N TYR A 698 -41.42 10.05 -1.89
CA TYR A 698 -40.89 11.41 -1.99
C TYR A 698 -39.57 11.48 -2.75
N PHE A 699 -38.91 10.37 -3.12
CA PHE A 699 -37.64 10.37 -3.86
C PHE A 699 -37.78 10.65 -5.37
N ASP A 700 -38.73 11.51 -5.76
CA ASP A 700 -38.88 11.92 -7.15
C ASP A 700 -37.78 12.93 -7.59
N LYS A 701 -37.82 13.36 -8.87
CA LYS A 701 -36.86 14.35 -9.40
C LYS A 701 -36.88 15.68 -8.63
N SER A 702 -37.97 16.00 -7.95
CA SER A 702 -38.14 17.21 -7.15
C SER A 702 -37.56 17.11 -5.74
N PHE A 703 -37.24 15.89 -5.25
CA PHE A 703 -36.64 15.69 -3.93
C PHE A 703 -35.33 16.46 -3.74
N SER A 704 -34.56 16.63 -4.81
CA SER A 704 -33.35 17.46 -4.82
C SER A 704 -33.60 18.92 -4.40
N ASN A 705 -34.85 19.38 -4.46
CA ASN A 705 -35.36 20.67 -4.01
C ASN A 705 -36.16 20.60 -2.71
N SER A 706 -36.18 19.47 -2.01
CA SER A 706 -36.83 19.34 -0.71
C SER A 706 -36.19 20.28 0.32
N ASN A 707 -37.05 20.81 1.19
CA ASN A 707 -36.65 21.68 2.30
C ASN A 707 -36.71 20.92 3.65
N CYS A 708 -36.85 19.59 3.65
CA CYS A 708 -36.81 18.82 4.89
C CYS A 708 -35.40 18.76 5.46
N ASP A 709 -35.29 18.76 6.78
CA ASP A 709 -34.03 18.56 7.49
C ASP A 709 -33.67 17.06 7.63
N LEU A 710 -34.69 16.19 7.67
CA LEU A 710 -34.57 14.76 7.94
C LEU A 710 -35.55 13.95 7.09
N PHE A 711 -35.15 12.76 6.64
CA PHE A 711 -36.02 11.83 5.91
C PHE A 711 -35.55 10.39 6.13
N LEU A 712 -36.46 9.41 5.99
CA LEU A 712 -36.10 8.00 6.10
C LEU A 712 -35.48 7.53 4.79
N TYR A 713 -34.31 6.90 4.87
CA TYR A 713 -33.66 6.35 3.70
C TYR A 713 -33.05 4.98 4.01
N GLY A 714 -32.68 4.27 2.95
CA GLY A 714 -31.99 3.01 3.05
C GLY A 714 -31.28 2.71 1.75
N TRP A 715 -30.23 1.92 1.85
CA TRP A 715 -29.46 1.46 0.71
C TRP A 715 -29.21 -0.03 0.85
N ILE A 716 -29.42 -0.77 -0.23
CA ILE A 716 -29.06 -2.19 -0.33
C ILE A 716 -27.92 -2.24 -1.33
N GLY A 717 -26.85 -2.91 -0.93
CA GLY A 717 -25.63 -2.96 -1.71
C GLY A 717 -25.83 -3.82 -2.96
N ASP A 718 -25.25 -3.42 -4.08
CA ASP A 718 -25.43 -4.11 -5.36
C ASP A 718 -24.31 -5.11 -5.70
N SER A 719 -23.13 -4.90 -5.10
CA SER A 719 -21.90 -5.65 -5.34
C SER A 719 -21.45 -6.46 -4.11
N GLY A 720 -22.14 -6.31 -2.97
CA GLY A 720 -21.73 -6.96 -1.73
C GLY A 720 -20.47 -6.37 -1.09
N THR A 721 -20.07 -5.15 -1.46
CA THR A 721 -18.85 -4.47 -0.99
C THR A 721 -19.15 -3.10 -0.37
N SER A 722 -18.35 -2.67 0.61
CA SER A 722 -18.60 -1.43 1.37
C SER A 722 -18.51 -0.15 0.53
N ASP A 723 -17.70 -0.14 -0.53
CA ASP A 723 -17.55 1.01 -1.42
C ASP A 723 -18.83 1.35 -2.19
N ASN A 724 -19.71 0.36 -2.40
CA ASN A 724 -21.02 0.55 -3.02
C ASN A 724 -22.01 1.31 -2.12
N PHE A 725 -21.69 1.56 -0.85
CA PHE A 725 -22.44 2.51 -0.01
C PHE A 725 -21.90 3.93 -0.13
N ILE A 726 -20.57 4.08 -0.25
CA ILE A 726 -19.93 5.40 -0.18
C ILE A 726 -20.18 6.19 -1.47
N GLN A 727 -19.90 5.61 -2.63
CA GLN A 727 -20.01 6.35 -3.90
C GLN A 727 -21.44 6.83 -4.16
N PRO A 728 -22.50 6.01 -4.07
CA PRO A 728 -23.86 6.47 -4.33
C PRO A 728 -24.36 7.47 -3.29
N LEU A 729 -24.01 7.30 -2.00
CA LEU A 729 -24.62 8.07 -0.92
C LEU A 729 -23.85 9.34 -0.51
N ILE A 730 -22.57 9.48 -0.86
CA ILE A 730 -21.69 10.57 -0.41
C ILE A 730 -21.09 11.37 -1.57
N ASP A 731 -20.92 10.77 -2.75
CA ASP A 731 -20.38 11.50 -3.90
C ASP A 731 -21.30 12.68 -4.28
N LYS A 732 -20.69 13.82 -4.63
CA LYS A 732 -21.43 15.06 -4.94
C LYS A 732 -22.16 14.97 -6.28
N GLY A 733 -21.62 14.22 -7.23
CA GLY A 733 -22.21 14.02 -8.56
C GLY A 733 -23.30 12.95 -8.58
N SER A 734 -23.38 12.10 -7.54
CA SER A 734 -24.40 11.06 -7.45
C SER A 734 -25.81 11.64 -7.31
N VAL A 735 -26.72 11.14 -8.15
CA VAL A 735 -28.15 11.43 -8.05
C VAL A 735 -28.80 10.76 -6.85
N MET A 736 -28.20 9.67 -6.34
CA MET A 736 -28.65 8.93 -5.16
C MET A 736 -28.19 9.56 -3.84
N ASN A 737 -27.27 10.54 -3.87
CA ASN A 737 -26.88 11.33 -2.70
C ASN A 737 -27.99 12.36 -2.39
N TYR A 738 -29.10 11.88 -1.86
CA TYR A 738 -30.25 12.69 -1.48
C TYR A 738 -29.98 13.57 -0.26
N GLY A 739 -29.14 13.10 0.67
CA GLY A 739 -28.77 13.87 1.87
C GLY A 739 -27.83 15.03 1.60
N LYS A 740 -27.20 15.07 0.42
CA LYS A 740 -26.19 16.07 0.02
C LYS A 740 -25.01 16.17 0.99
N TYR A 741 -24.79 15.13 1.79
CA TYR A 741 -23.59 15.01 2.60
C TYR A 741 -22.40 14.80 1.67
N HIS A 742 -21.31 15.50 1.96
CA HIS A 742 -20.08 15.42 1.19
C HIS A 742 -18.90 15.61 2.13
N ASN A 743 -17.92 14.71 2.00
CA ASN A 743 -16.66 14.79 2.71
C ASN A 743 -15.54 14.38 1.76
N GLN A 744 -14.72 15.37 1.37
CA GLN A 744 -13.65 15.19 0.39
C GLN A 744 -12.60 14.17 0.86
N GLN A 745 -12.26 14.16 2.16
CA GLN A 745 -11.28 13.20 2.70
C GLN A 745 -11.77 11.76 2.60
N ILE A 746 -13.07 11.52 2.84
CA ILE A 746 -13.67 10.18 2.67
C ILE A 746 -13.57 9.73 1.21
N LEU A 747 -13.81 10.63 0.25
CA LEU A 747 -13.71 10.29 -1.18
C LEU A 747 -12.26 10.04 -1.62
N GLU A 748 -11.29 10.81 -1.09
CA GLU A 748 -9.86 10.57 -1.32
C GLU A 748 -9.41 9.21 -0.76
N MET A 749 -9.83 8.87 0.46
CA MET A 749 -9.57 7.55 1.05
C MET A 749 -10.24 6.42 0.26
N LEU A 750 -11.45 6.65 -0.28
CA LEU A 750 -12.12 5.69 -1.15
C LEU A 750 -11.34 5.45 -2.44
N GLU A 751 -10.82 6.52 -3.06
CA GLU A 751 -9.96 6.39 -4.23
C GLU A 751 -8.67 5.63 -3.93
N GLU A 752 -8.04 5.91 -2.79
CA GLU A 752 -6.86 5.18 -2.30
C GLU A 752 -7.19 3.69 -2.11
N ALA A 753 -8.31 3.39 -1.45
CA ALA A 753 -8.76 2.02 -1.24
C ALA A 753 -8.98 1.31 -2.58
N ARG A 754 -9.62 1.94 -3.56
CA ARG A 754 -9.82 1.34 -4.89
C ARG A 754 -8.50 1.01 -5.57
N LYS A 755 -7.51 1.90 -5.49
CA LYS A 755 -6.16 1.73 -6.05
C LYS A 755 -5.29 0.75 -5.25
N THR A 756 -5.72 0.39 -4.04
CA THR A 756 -4.98 -0.52 -3.17
C THR A 756 -5.04 -1.94 -3.70
N LYS A 757 -3.86 -2.54 -3.89
CA LYS A 757 -3.75 -3.92 -4.38
C LYS A 757 -3.96 -4.97 -3.28
N ASN A 758 -3.55 -4.64 -2.05
CA ASN A 758 -3.68 -5.50 -0.87
C ASN A 758 -5.13 -5.49 -0.32
N PRO A 759 -5.87 -6.62 -0.36
CA PRO A 759 -7.26 -6.70 0.11
C PRO A 759 -7.43 -6.41 1.62
N TYR A 760 -6.40 -6.63 2.45
CA TYR A 760 -6.46 -6.28 3.86
C TYR A 760 -6.33 -4.78 4.09
N LYS A 761 -5.44 -4.13 3.35
CA LYS A 761 -5.33 -2.67 3.38
C LYS A 761 -6.59 -2.00 2.87
N TYR A 762 -7.24 -2.58 1.83
CA TYR A 762 -8.57 -2.17 1.40
C TYR A 762 -9.59 -2.22 2.56
N ASN A 763 -9.66 -3.34 3.29
CA ASN A 763 -10.57 -3.48 4.42
C ASN A 763 -10.23 -2.54 5.59
N GLU A 764 -8.95 -2.28 5.87
CA GLU A 764 -8.52 -1.28 6.87
C GLU A 764 -8.98 0.12 6.47
N LEU A 765 -8.74 0.53 5.22
CA LEU A 765 -9.20 1.82 4.70
C LEU A 765 -10.73 1.94 4.75
N MET A 766 -11.47 0.88 4.42
CA MET A 766 -12.94 0.87 4.56
C MET A 766 -13.38 1.05 6.01
N ASN A 767 -12.68 0.46 6.98
CA ASN A 767 -12.98 0.63 8.41
C ASN A 767 -12.72 2.06 8.89
N ASP A 768 -11.63 2.68 8.43
CA ASP A 768 -11.31 4.07 8.75
C ASP A 768 -12.32 5.03 8.12
N ILE A 769 -12.76 4.76 6.90
CA ILE A 769 -13.85 5.51 6.24
C ILE A 769 -15.14 5.37 7.05
N GLU A 770 -15.54 4.15 7.45
CA GLU A 770 -16.75 3.92 8.24
C GLU A 770 -16.68 4.69 9.57
N SER A 771 -15.55 4.63 10.27
CA SER A 771 -15.33 5.31 11.54
C SER A 771 -15.48 6.83 11.40
N ARG A 772 -14.99 7.40 10.30
CA ARG A 772 -15.15 8.83 9.98
C ARG A 772 -16.60 9.20 9.67
N ILE A 773 -17.32 8.36 8.92
CA ILE A 773 -18.76 8.56 8.65
C ILE A 773 -19.55 8.53 9.95
N ILE A 774 -19.29 7.55 10.82
CA ILE A 774 -19.93 7.47 12.13
C ILE A 774 -19.64 8.71 12.96
N ASP A 775 -18.38 9.13 13.05
CA ASP A 775 -18.00 10.33 13.80
C ASP A 775 -18.67 11.59 13.24
N ASP A 776 -18.69 11.79 11.92
CA ASP A 776 -19.38 12.92 11.28
C ASP A 776 -20.92 12.87 11.45
N ALA A 777 -21.47 11.70 11.75
CA ALA A 777 -22.90 11.46 11.97
C ALA A 777 -23.81 12.11 10.90
N PRO A 778 -23.61 11.88 9.59
CA PRO A 778 -24.48 12.42 8.54
C PRO A 778 -25.86 11.76 8.53
N TRP A 779 -26.00 10.64 9.24
CA TRP A 779 -27.22 9.87 9.37
C TRP A 779 -27.52 9.55 10.84
N ILE A 780 -28.79 9.27 11.13
CA ILE A 780 -29.21 8.56 12.34
C ILE A 780 -29.24 7.08 11.98
N PHE A 781 -28.22 6.34 12.41
CA PHE A 781 -28.02 4.93 12.04
C PHE A 781 -29.05 4.04 12.75
N LEU A 782 -30.07 3.55 12.03
CA LEU A 782 -31.18 2.81 12.64
C LEU A 782 -30.89 1.31 12.71
N SER A 783 -30.79 0.66 11.56
CA SER A 783 -30.86 -0.79 11.44
C SER A 783 -30.10 -1.33 10.23
N THR A 784 -29.70 -2.59 10.33
CA THR A 784 -29.32 -3.42 9.19
C THR A 784 -30.59 -4.10 8.67
N ILE A 785 -30.85 -3.93 7.39
CA ILE A 785 -32.04 -4.47 6.71
C ILE A 785 -31.94 -6.00 6.73
N CYS A 786 -33.08 -6.66 6.92
CA CYS A 786 -33.16 -8.11 6.85
C CYS A 786 -34.34 -8.51 5.98
N SER A 787 -34.12 -9.51 5.13
CA SER A 787 -35.19 -10.19 4.43
C SER A 787 -35.76 -11.24 5.38
N SER A 788 -37.04 -11.11 5.70
CA SER A 788 -37.74 -12.08 6.53
C SER A 788 -38.80 -12.76 5.70
N TYR A 789 -38.93 -14.08 5.82
CA TYR A 789 -39.85 -14.86 5.00
C TYR A 789 -40.38 -16.09 5.71
N ALA A 790 -41.50 -16.61 5.23
CA ALA A 790 -42.05 -17.89 5.63
C ALA A 790 -42.33 -18.73 4.39
N ILE A 791 -42.17 -20.04 4.52
CA ILE A 791 -42.42 -21.02 3.46
C ILE A 791 -43.40 -22.08 3.94
N LYS A 792 -44.04 -22.75 2.99
CA LYS A 792 -44.85 -23.94 3.29
C LYS A 792 -43.96 -25.04 3.89
N LYS A 793 -44.52 -25.83 4.81
CA LYS A 793 -43.75 -26.82 5.61
C LYS A 793 -43.07 -27.89 4.76
N ASN A 794 -43.68 -28.25 3.63
CA ASN A 794 -43.18 -29.21 2.68
C ASN A 794 -42.13 -28.63 1.72
N ILE A 795 -41.90 -27.32 1.73
CA ILE A 795 -40.86 -26.69 0.90
C ILE A 795 -39.55 -26.71 1.68
N LYS A 796 -38.52 -27.30 1.08
CA LYS A 796 -37.18 -27.42 1.65
C LYS A 796 -36.14 -26.85 0.71
N GLY A 797 -34.93 -26.62 1.21
CA GLY A 797 -33.79 -26.15 0.43
C GLY A 797 -33.86 -24.70 -0.07
N LEU A 798 -34.97 -23.98 0.15
CA LEU A 798 -35.08 -22.56 -0.20
C LEU A 798 -34.10 -21.73 0.63
N LYS A 799 -33.38 -20.86 -0.07
CA LYS A 799 -32.51 -19.84 0.52
C LYS A 799 -32.85 -18.48 -0.05
N VAL A 800 -32.64 -17.44 0.76
CA VAL A 800 -32.67 -16.06 0.31
C VAL A 800 -31.27 -15.51 0.47
N HIS A 801 -30.70 -15.04 -0.63
CA HIS A 801 -29.36 -14.46 -0.68
C HIS A 801 -29.35 -13.13 0.10
N PRO A 802 -28.21 -12.71 0.71
CA PRO A 802 -28.08 -11.39 1.36
C PRO A 802 -28.34 -10.17 0.46
N LEU A 803 -28.49 -10.37 -0.85
CA LEU A 803 -28.88 -9.36 -1.84
C LEU A 803 -30.36 -9.48 -2.23
N GLU A 804 -31.17 -10.10 -1.36
CA GLU A 804 -32.63 -10.27 -1.48
C GLU A 804 -33.11 -11.14 -2.66
N ILE A 805 -32.19 -11.86 -3.31
CA ILE A 805 -32.52 -12.81 -4.37
C ILE A 805 -32.99 -14.14 -3.77
N VAL A 806 -34.12 -14.65 -4.25
CA VAL A 806 -34.60 -16.00 -3.89
C VAL A 806 -33.87 -17.04 -4.74
N GLU A 807 -33.21 -17.99 -4.10
CA GLU A 807 -32.50 -19.07 -4.79
C GLU A 807 -33.43 -20.28 -5.00
N PHE A 808 -33.75 -20.56 -6.27
CA PHE A 808 -34.70 -21.62 -6.62
C PHE A 808 -34.07 -22.99 -6.91
N ASN A 809 -32.76 -23.04 -7.15
CA ASN A 809 -32.08 -24.24 -7.66
C ASN A 809 -32.17 -25.43 -6.70
N ASP A 810 -32.06 -25.16 -5.39
CA ASP A 810 -32.01 -26.17 -4.34
C ASP A 810 -33.39 -26.50 -3.77
N ILE A 811 -34.47 -25.89 -4.28
CA ILE A 811 -35.82 -26.11 -3.76
C ILE A 811 -36.30 -27.51 -4.12
N TRP A 812 -36.76 -28.26 -3.12
CA TRP A 812 -37.46 -29.52 -3.32
C TRP A 812 -38.72 -29.60 -2.44
N ILE A 813 -39.65 -30.46 -2.85
CA ILE A 813 -40.93 -30.65 -2.19
C ILE A 813 -40.87 -31.97 -1.43
N GLU A 814 -41.01 -31.91 -0.11
CA GLU A 814 -41.19 -33.06 0.78
C GLU A 814 -42.62 -33.58 0.64
N GLU A 815 -42.77 -34.87 0.35
CA GLU A 815 -44.08 -35.53 0.15
C GLU A 815 -44.83 -35.80 1.46
#